data_AF-S2DJJ2-F1
#
_entry.id   AF-S2DJJ2-F1
#
_cell.length_a   1.000
_cell.length_b   1.000
_cell.length_c   1.000
_cell.angle_alpha   90.00
_cell.angle_beta   90.00
_cell.angle_gamma   90.00
#
_symmetry.space_group_name_H-M   'P 1'
#
loop_
_entity.id
_entity.type
_entity.pdbx_description
1 polymer ?
#
loop_
_entity_poly.entity_id
_entity_poly.type
_entity_poly.pdbx_seq_one_letter_code
_entity_poly.pdbx_strand_id
1 'polypeptide(L)'
;MIQPIFAQSTIKGLVTDQRGQTIPGVNIYLKGTFEGTSSEIDGTYFLETEERGAYILVFQAMGFKSQEFEIDLEGKVLEINSTLKEAINEMTAVTISAGAMEASDEKKAVVLRPVDIVTVPAAMGDIIGAFQTLPGTSNVGNDGRLFVRGGDASETSIFIDGLKVGNAFGTTASNVPTRTRFNPNLFKGSFFSTGGYSAEYGQALSSALALKTVDFPVRNQGDISLMSVGGGLTQTLAGEKSSLTASANYFDLSPYQSLIKQNFDWERAPFGWDAEISARQKWGKSGVVKAYLHTESNGMKIWQPVPGSEDRGQLVGVKNNYTFGQASFKQLGKNDWSYYGGVSYSNNVDQFNLDQLQVRNQNQVLHSKAVAIKGFSDRFSIKTGLESYLYTYEEQLLSEGLSRDYQDHHAVLFTEADYYVSNKLILRGGLRAGNSSLAKQTWLDPRVSIAFKFDHDGQLSLAAGQFSQMPVEQLRILDQSLHNTIADHLILNYFLSKNGRTVRAEAFYKDYKKLLTYEVAQLFPMPIGFDNIQQNGEGYARGWDIFYRDQKSFKNTDFWVTYSFVDSQRKFAHFTEMVQPGFAPRHNGSVVVKHFIQPLRSQLGVSFSINDGYTYDNPNLPGQMNSKTKSFQDLSLGWSYLPKPNLIIHLACSNVLGRDNIFGYQYANVTNEKGVFEGNPIRLQAPRFLFLGIFLTLSKDKTANNLNNL
;
A
#
# COMPACT_ATOMS: atom_id res chain seq x y z
N MET A 1 17.40 -47.99 -65.47
CA MET A 1 17.78 -47.81 -64.05
C MET A 1 16.47 -47.61 -63.30
N ILE A 2 16.01 -48.62 -62.56
CA ILE A 2 14.73 -48.60 -61.84
C ILE A 2 14.98 -47.83 -60.53
N GLN A 3 14.30 -46.71 -60.32
CA GLN A 3 14.30 -46.02 -59.02
C GLN A 3 13.53 -46.89 -58.01
N PRO A 4 14.07 -47.15 -56.81
CA PRO A 4 13.30 -47.78 -55.75
C PRO A 4 12.17 -46.82 -55.31
N ILE A 5 10.94 -47.31 -55.28
CA ILE A 5 9.83 -46.65 -54.59
C ILE A 5 10.15 -46.74 -53.10
N PHE A 6 10.59 -45.65 -52.49
CA PHE A 6 10.71 -45.56 -51.04
C PHE A 6 9.29 -45.45 -50.46
N ALA A 7 8.90 -46.43 -49.64
CA ALA A 7 7.65 -46.34 -48.89
C ALA A 7 7.79 -45.21 -47.86
N GLN A 8 7.07 -44.11 -48.09
CA GLN A 8 6.94 -42.98 -47.18
C GLN A 8 6.08 -43.40 -45.99
N SER A 9 6.46 -42.96 -44.79
CA SER A 9 5.58 -43.08 -43.63
C SER A 9 4.67 -41.85 -43.58
N THR A 10 3.41 -42.06 -43.22
CA THR A 10 2.43 -40.98 -43.13
C THR A 10 1.89 -40.92 -41.72
N ILE A 11 1.97 -39.76 -41.08
CA ILE A 11 1.40 -39.53 -39.77
C ILE A 11 0.22 -38.58 -39.92
N LYS A 12 -0.94 -38.98 -39.43
CA LYS A 12 -2.15 -38.14 -39.45
C LYS A 12 -2.86 -38.18 -38.11
N GLY A 13 -3.73 -37.22 -37.87
CA GLY A 13 -4.59 -37.25 -36.68
C GLY A 13 -5.31 -35.94 -36.45
N LEU A 14 -5.94 -35.85 -35.29
CA LEU A 14 -6.69 -34.71 -34.81
C LEU A 14 -6.07 -34.19 -33.51
N VAL A 15 -5.88 -32.87 -33.43
CA VAL A 15 -5.44 -32.20 -32.22
C VAL A 15 -6.60 -31.47 -31.56
N THR A 16 -6.87 -31.83 -30.30
CA THR A 16 -7.96 -31.27 -29.49
C THR A 16 -7.44 -30.71 -28.16
N ASP A 17 -8.25 -29.88 -27.51
CA ASP A 17 -8.05 -29.48 -26.12
C ASP A 17 -8.78 -30.43 -25.14
N GLN A 18 -8.63 -30.20 -23.83
CA GLN A 18 -9.29 -31.00 -22.80
C GLN A 18 -10.84 -30.89 -22.81
N ARG A 19 -11.41 -29.97 -23.58
CA ARG A 19 -12.85 -29.76 -23.75
C ARG A 19 -13.38 -30.36 -25.05
N GLY A 20 -12.51 -31.02 -25.83
CA GLY A 20 -12.84 -31.60 -27.13
C GLY A 20 -12.93 -30.58 -28.27
N GLN A 21 -12.48 -29.34 -28.06
CA GLN A 21 -12.38 -28.34 -29.12
C GLN A 21 -11.11 -28.57 -29.94
N THR A 22 -11.22 -28.42 -31.25
CA THR A 22 -10.09 -28.61 -32.18
C THR A 22 -9.13 -27.42 -32.08
N ILE A 23 -7.82 -27.69 -32.10
CA ILE A 23 -6.80 -26.66 -31.96
C ILE A 23 -6.12 -26.43 -33.32
N PRO A 24 -6.33 -25.27 -33.97
CA PRO A 24 -5.67 -24.94 -35.23
C PRO A 24 -4.24 -24.41 -35.02
N GLY A 25 -3.38 -24.61 -36.01
CA GLY A 25 -2.01 -24.06 -36.03
C GLY A 25 -1.06 -24.68 -35.00
N VAL A 26 -1.35 -25.90 -34.52
CA VAL A 26 -0.42 -26.69 -33.70
C VAL A 26 0.75 -27.09 -34.60
N ASN A 27 1.98 -26.85 -34.18
CA ASN A 27 3.17 -27.33 -34.88
C ASN A 27 3.43 -28.79 -34.50
N ILE A 28 3.48 -29.69 -35.48
CA ILE A 28 3.72 -31.13 -35.30
C ILE A 28 4.99 -31.50 -36.05
N TYR A 29 6.04 -31.93 -35.37
CA TYR A 29 7.33 -32.20 -36.01
C TYR A 29 8.10 -33.37 -35.37
N LEU A 30 9.01 -33.95 -36.14
CA LEU A 30 9.90 -35.02 -35.67
C LEU A 30 11.14 -34.41 -35.02
N LYS A 31 11.32 -34.65 -33.72
CA LYS A 31 12.43 -34.09 -32.92
C LYS A 31 13.78 -34.53 -33.48
N GLY A 32 14.65 -33.56 -33.78
CA GLY A 32 15.97 -33.81 -34.36
C GLY A 32 16.01 -33.79 -35.89
N THR A 33 14.88 -33.56 -36.56
CA THR A 33 14.78 -33.41 -38.02
C THR A 33 14.25 -32.01 -38.38
N PHE A 34 14.21 -31.70 -39.69
CA PHE A 34 13.53 -30.51 -40.22
C PHE A 34 12.10 -30.80 -40.69
N GLU A 35 11.60 -32.02 -40.49
CA GLU A 35 10.30 -32.46 -40.99
C GLU A 35 9.19 -32.18 -39.98
N GLY A 36 8.13 -31.52 -40.44
CA GLY A 36 6.99 -31.15 -39.63
C GLY A 36 5.85 -30.55 -40.47
N THR A 37 4.70 -30.41 -39.83
CA THR A 37 3.45 -29.89 -40.40
C THR A 37 2.73 -29.04 -39.35
N SER A 38 1.63 -28.41 -39.73
CA SER A 38 0.74 -27.70 -38.81
C SER A 38 -0.68 -28.26 -38.86
N SER A 39 -1.41 -28.19 -37.75
CA SER A 39 -2.84 -28.54 -37.77
C SER A 39 -3.67 -27.49 -38.50
N GLU A 40 -4.66 -27.97 -39.24
CA GLU A 40 -5.66 -27.19 -39.97
C GLU A 40 -6.70 -26.56 -39.05
N ILE A 41 -7.63 -25.78 -39.62
CA ILE A 41 -8.70 -25.09 -38.87
C ILE A 41 -9.58 -26.07 -38.06
N ASP A 42 -9.83 -27.25 -38.61
CA ASP A 42 -10.58 -28.33 -37.95
C ASP A 42 -9.70 -29.20 -37.02
N GLY A 43 -8.46 -28.79 -36.76
CA GLY A 43 -7.49 -29.48 -35.91
C GLY A 43 -6.88 -30.74 -36.53
N THR A 44 -7.23 -31.10 -37.76
CA THR A 44 -6.62 -32.24 -38.44
C THR A 44 -5.19 -31.89 -38.88
N TYR A 45 -4.31 -32.88 -38.96
CA TYR A 45 -2.96 -32.68 -39.46
C TYR A 45 -2.49 -33.88 -40.27
N PHE A 46 -1.51 -33.63 -41.15
CA PHE A 46 -0.93 -34.63 -42.04
C PHE A 46 0.55 -34.34 -42.26
N LEU A 47 1.41 -35.33 -42.01
CA LEU A 47 2.86 -35.28 -42.14
C LEU A 47 3.35 -36.52 -42.90
N GLU A 48 3.95 -36.31 -44.08
CA GLU A 48 4.67 -37.34 -44.83
C GLU A 48 6.17 -37.22 -44.58
N THR A 49 6.82 -38.36 -44.37
CA THR A 49 8.24 -38.43 -44.00
C THR A 49 8.92 -39.64 -44.65
N GLU A 50 10.18 -39.48 -45.04
CA GLU A 50 11.04 -40.57 -45.54
C GLU A 50 11.90 -41.20 -44.42
N GLU A 51 11.85 -40.64 -43.21
CA GLU A 51 12.58 -41.10 -42.03
C GLU A 51 12.10 -42.50 -41.57
N ARG A 52 13.00 -43.28 -40.97
CA ARG A 52 12.74 -44.67 -40.54
C ARG A 52 13.30 -44.98 -39.16
N GLY A 53 12.55 -45.77 -38.39
CA GLY A 53 12.90 -46.17 -37.02
C GLY A 53 12.23 -45.30 -35.95
N ALA A 54 12.75 -45.34 -34.73
CA ALA A 54 12.15 -44.68 -33.58
C ALA A 54 12.44 -43.16 -33.55
N TYR A 55 11.38 -42.36 -33.52
CA TYR A 55 11.42 -40.90 -33.40
C TYR A 55 10.49 -40.39 -32.30
N ILE A 56 10.69 -39.14 -31.91
CA ILE A 56 9.77 -38.42 -31.02
C ILE A 56 8.97 -37.42 -31.86
N LEU A 57 7.67 -37.62 -31.94
CA LEU A 57 6.72 -36.69 -32.53
C LEU A 57 6.31 -35.66 -31.49
N VAL A 58 6.54 -34.38 -31.77
CA VAL A 58 6.27 -33.27 -30.86
C VAL A 58 5.10 -32.46 -31.37
N PHE A 59 4.10 -32.26 -30.53
CA PHE A 59 2.99 -31.33 -30.75
C PHE A 59 3.22 -30.08 -29.91
N GLN A 60 3.30 -28.92 -30.53
CA GLN A 60 3.57 -27.65 -29.86
C GLN A 60 2.62 -26.56 -30.37
N ALA A 61 1.87 -25.94 -29.45
CA ALA A 61 1.01 -24.81 -29.76
C ALA A 61 1.23 -23.68 -28.75
N MET A 62 1.09 -22.44 -29.20
CA MET A 62 1.20 -21.27 -28.34
C MET A 62 0.10 -21.32 -27.26
N GLY A 63 0.48 -21.22 -25.99
CA GLY A 63 -0.46 -21.29 -24.87
C GLY A 63 -0.83 -22.71 -24.43
N PHE A 64 -0.23 -23.76 -25.00
CA PHE A 64 -0.42 -25.15 -24.62
C PHE A 64 0.92 -25.80 -24.21
N LYS A 65 0.86 -26.81 -23.35
CA LYS A 65 2.01 -27.66 -23.04
C LYS A 65 2.34 -28.53 -24.25
N SER A 66 3.61 -28.59 -24.61
CA SER A 66 4.06 -29.50 -25.66
C SER A 66 3.82 -30.95 -25.24
N GLN A 67 3.38 -31.78 -26.18
CA GLN A 67 3.19 -33.21 -25.97
C GLN A 67 4.12 -33.98 -26.89
N GLU A 68 4.83 -34.95 -26.33
CA GLU A 68 5.78 -35.79 -27.06
C GLU A 68 5.23 -37.23 -27.12
N PHE A 69 5.32 -37.86 -28.29
CA PHE A 69 4.99 -39.27 -28.48
C PHE A 69 6.19 -39.99 -29.11
N GLU A 70 6.57 -41.13 -28.54
CA GLU A 70 7.50 -42.04 -29.21
C GLU A 70 6.75 -42.80 -30.30
N ILE A 71 7.28 -42.75 -31.52
CA ILE A 71 6.68 -43.36 -32.71
C ILE A 71 7.74 -44.15 -33.48
N ASP A 72 7.34 -45.21 -34.16
CA ASP A 72 8.22 -46.01 -35.02
C ASP A 72 7.77 -45.92 -36.48
N LEU A 73 8.66 -45.44 -37.35
CA LEU A 73 8.39 -45.17 -38.75
C LEU A 73 8.80 -46.37 -39.62
N GLU A 74 7.83 -47.25 -39.89
CA GLU A 74 8.01 -48.49 -40.69
C GLU A 74 7.50 -48.38 -42.15
N GLY A 75 7.25 -47.18 -42.67
CA GLY A 75 6.68 -46.98 -44.01
C GLY A 75 5.18 -47.27 -44.09
N LYS A 76 4.45 -47.01 -43.01
CA LYS A 76 2.99 -47.21 -42.88
C LYS A 76 2.30 -45.91 -42.46
N VAL A 77 0.96 -45.91 -42.52
CA VAL A 77 0.14 -44.83 -41.98
C VAL A 77 -0.03 -45.01 -40.47
N LEU A 78 0.34 -43.99 -39.69
CA LEU A 78 0.14 -43.89 -38.25
C LEU A 78 -0.93 -42.84 -37.96
N GLU A 79 -1.92 -43.19 -37.15
CA GLU A 79 -2.94 -42.26 -36.68
C GLU A 79 -2.71 -41.91 -35.20
N ILE A 80 -2.38 -40.65 -34.92
CA ILE A 80 -2.04 -40.17 -33.58
C ILE A 80 -2.90 -38.95 -33.26
N ASN A 81 -3.88 -39.14 -32.40
CA ASN A 81 -4.69 -38.04 -31.90
C ASN A 81 -4.05 -37.48 -30.63
N SER A 82 -3.93 -36.15 -30.54
CA SER A 82 -3.29 -35.47 -29.42
C SER A 82 -4.30 -34.58 -28.70
N THR A 83 -4.30 -34.64 -27.37
CA THR A 83 -5.13 -33.76 -26.53
C THR A 83 -4.23 -32.84 -25.72
N LEU A 84 -4.00 -31.63 -26.23
CA LEU A 84 -3.10 -30.68 -25.60
C LEU A 84 -3.75 -30.03 -24.37
N LYS A 85 -2.92 -29.81 -23.34
CA LYS A 85 -3.33 -29.11 -22.12
C LYS A 85 -2.91 -27.66 -22.22
N GLU A 86 -3.82 -26.73 -21.95
CA GLU A 86 -3.45 -25.31 -21.81
C GLU A 86 -2.29 -25.17 -20.80
N ALA A 87 -1.26 -24.44 -21.21
CA ALA A 87 -0.21 -23.97 -20.32
C ALA A 87 -0.72 -22.75 -19.56
N ILE A 88 -0.41 -22.66 -18.27
CA ILE A 88 -0.66 -21.44 -17.52
C ILE A 88 0.43 -20.45 -17.84
N ASN A 89 0.05 -19.33 -18.42
CA ASN A 89 0.97 -18.24 -18.68
C ASN A 89 0.79 -17.19 -17.58
N GLU A 90 1.78 -17.07 -16.69
CA GLU A 90 1.76 -16.11 -15.57
C GLU A 90 1.57 -14.65 -16.01
N MET A 91 1.87 -14.31 -17.27
CA MET A 91 1.65 -12.96 -17.81
C MET A 91 0.20 -12.68 -18.21
N THR A 92 -0.58 -13.71 -18.57
CA THR A 92 -1.97 -13.56 -19.05
C THR A 92 -3.02 -14.11 -18.09
N ALA A 93 -2.60 -15.00 -17.18
CA ALA A 93 -3.44 -15.63 -16.17
C ALA A 93 -4.07 -14.60 -15.23
N VAL A 94 -5.28 -14.91 -14.76
CA VAL A 94 -5.97 -14.10 -13.76
C VAL A 94 -5.18 -14.06 -12.45
N THR A 95 -5.09 -12.88 -11.83
CA THR A 95 -4.42 -12.70 -10.53
C THR A 95 -5.40 -12.22 -9.48
N ILE A 96 -5.22 -12.58 -8.21
CA ILE A 96 -6.12 -12.13 -7.15
C ILE A 96 -5.94 -10.64 -6.88
N SER A 97 -7.05 -9.89 -6.97
CA SER A 97 -7.05 -8.42 -6.85
C SER A 97 -8.11 -7.87 -5.87
N ALA A 98 -8.92 -8.72 -5.22
CA ALA A 98 -9.97 -8.25 -4.31
C ALA A 98 -9.38 -7.42 -3.17
N GLY A 99 -9.92 -6.21 -2.95
CA GLY A 99 -9.40 -5.23 -1.98
C GLY A 99 -8.05 -4.62 -2.34
N ALA A 100 -7.26 -5.25 -3.22
CA ALA A 100 -5.94 -4.81 -3.64
C ALA A 100 -5.98 -3.74 -4.74
N MET A 101 -4.97 -2.89 -4.69
CA MET A 101 -4.59 -1.89 -5.68
C MET A 101 -3.06 -2.00 -5.79
N GLU A 102 -2.58 -2.55 -6.89
CA GLU A 102 -1.13 -2.63 -7.15
C GLU A 102 -0.69 -1.39 -7.93
N ALA A 103 0.47 -0.84 -7.54
CA ALA A 103 1.30 0.05 -8.33
C ALA A 103 2.54 -0.73 -8.77
N SER A 104 2.79 -0.79 -10.07
CA SER A 104 3.86 -1.59 -10.72
C SER A 104 4.47 -0.81 -11.87
N ASP A 105 5.73 -1.12 -12.16
CA ASP A 105 6.42 -0.69 -13.38
C ASP A 105 5.69 -1.27 -14.62
N GLU A 106 5.01 -0.36 -15.32
CA GLU A 106 4.54 -0.32 -16.71
C GLU A 106 3.79 -1.50 -17.34
N LYS A 107 3.85 -2.73 -16.82
CA LYS A 107 3.36 -3.95 -17.50
C LYS A 107 2.01 -4.48 -17.01
N LYS A 108 1.38 -3.83 -16.03
CA LYS A 108 0.03 -4.19 -15.55
C LYS A 108 -0.86 -2.96 -15.52
N ALA A 109 -2.15 -3.17 -15.72
CA ALA A 109 -3.15 -2.15 -15.44
C ALA A 109 -3.17 -1.85 -13.93
N VAL A 110 -2.67 -0.69 -13.54
CA VAL A 110 -2.52 -0.29 -12.14
C VAL A 110 -3.43 0.89 -11.81
N VAL A 111 -3.93 0.91 -10.58
CA VAL A 111 -4.77 2.02 -10.08
C VAL A 111 -3.92 3.29 -9.93
N LEU A 112 -2.70 3.13 -9.41
CA LEU A 112 -1.73 4.20 -9.18
C LEU A 112 -0.36 3.75 -9.74
N ARG A 113 0.39 4.62 -10.43
CA ARG A 113 1.79 4.38 -10.82
C ARG A 113 2.73 5.07 -9.82
N PRO A 114 4.00 4.65 -9.70
CA PRO A 114 4.92 5.31 -8.77
C PRO A 114 5.10 6.81 -9.10
N VAL A 115 5.21 7.18 -10.38
CA VAL A 115 5.19 8.60 -10.80
C VAL A 115 3.91 9.36 -10.40
N ASP A 116 2.77 8.68 -10.21
CA ASP A 116 1.55 9.35 -9.76
C ASP A 116 1.70 9.83 -8.29
N ILE A 117 2.48 9.13 -7.45
CA ILE A 117 2.69 9.49 -6.03
C ILE A 117 3.25 10.91 -5.89
N VAL A 118 4.16 11.31 -6.79
CA VAL A 118 4.83 12.62 -6.75
C VAL A 118 4.20 13.66 -7.68
N THR A 119 3.22 13.27 -8.50
CA THR A 119 2.59 14.19 -9.49
C THR A 119 1.14 14.53 -9.19
N VAL A 120 0.51 13.88 -8.21
CA VAL A 120 -0.84 14.25 -7.73
C VAL A 120 -0.76 15.59 -6.99
N PRO A 121 -1.53 16.61 -7.39
CA PRO A 121 -1.47 17.93 -6.77
C PRO A 121 -1.84 17.95 -5.29
N ALA A 122 -2.70 17.06 -4.79
CA ALA A 122 -3.00 17.00 -3.35
C ALA A 122 -1.87 16.34 -2.53
N ALA A 123 -0.95 15.60 -3.16
CA ALA A 123 0.03 14.79 -2.44
C ALA A 123 1.12 15.62 -1.74
N MET A 124 1.46 16.80 -2.28
CA MET A 124 2.48 17.70 -1.74
C MET A 124 3.84 17.02 -1.47
N GLY A 125 4.17 15.98 -2.25
CA GLY A 125 5.38 15.16 -2.09
C GLY A 125 5.33 14.13 -0.96
N ASP A 126 4.19 13.93 -0.30
CA ASP A 126 3.95 12.85 0.65
C ASP A 126 3.34 11.62 -0.03
N ILE A 127 3.77 10.42 0.38
CA ILE A 127 3.27 9.16 -0.18
C ILE A 127 1.76 9.04 0.03
N ILE A 128 1.29 9.34 1.24
CA ILE A 128 -0.09 9.09 1.68
C ILE A 128 -1.06 10.07 1.06
N GLY A 129 -0.65 11.30 0.79
CA GLY A 129 -1.48 12.27 0.08
C GLY A 129 -1.94 11.79 -1.31
N ALA A 130 -1.14 10.98 -2.02
CA ALA A 130 -1.59 10.35 -3.26
C ALA A 130 -2.61 9.22 -3.02
N PHE A 131 -2.37 8.38 -2.00
CA PHE A 131 -3.30 7.30 -1.61
C PHE A 131 -4.65 7.84 -1.12
N GLN A 132 -4.68 9.01 -0.49
CA GLN A 132 -5.91 9.68 -0.04
C GLN A 132 -6.84 10.13 -1.20
N THR A 133 -6.38 10.03 -2.46
CA THR A 133 -7.23 10.22 -3.65
C THR A 133 -7.83 8.90 -4.17
N LEU A 134 -7.42 7.76 -3.63
CA LEU A 134 -7.93 6.45 -4.04
C LEU A 134 -9.26 6.13 -3.35
N PRO A 135 -10.11 5.31 -3.98
CA PRO A 135 -11.34 4.87 -3.34
C PRO A 135 -11.07 4.13 -2.02
N GLY A 136 -12.03 4.24 -1.11
CA GLY A 136 -12.02 3.61 0.21
C GLY A 136 -11.20 4.38 1.25
N THR A 137 -10.53 5.48 0.86
CA THR A 137 -9.75 6.32 1.78
C THR A 137 -10.54 7.55 2.23
N SER A 138 -10.15 8.19 3.33
CA SER A 138 -10.71 9.48 3.79
C SER A 138 -9.63 10.50 4.16
N ASN A 139 -9.93 11.79 3.95
CA ASN A 139 -8.99 12.91 4.15
C ASN A 139 -9.12 13.53 5.54
N VAL A 140 -8.56 12.89 6.57
CA VAL A 140 -8.58 13.40 7.95
C VAL A 140 -7.40 14.36 8.17
N GLY A 141 -7.61 15.62 7.80
CA GLY A 141 -6.54 16.62 7.68
C GLY A 141 -5.96 17.14 9.00
N ASN A 142 -6.60 16.89 10.14
CA ASN A 142 -6.05 17.16 11.47
C ASN A 142 -5.13 16.04 11.99
N ASP A 143 -5.05 14.91 11.27
CA ASP A 143 -4.20 13.75 11.62
C ASP A 143 -3.15 13.48 10.52
N GLY A 144 -3.56 13.49 9.25
CA GLY A 144 -2.65 13.36 8.10
C GLY A 144 -2.27 11.92 7.72
N ARG A 145 -2.64 10.91 8.52
CA ARG A 145 -2.38 9.49 8.22
C ARG A 145 -3.45 8.89 7.28
N LEU A 146 -3.32 7.57 7.02
CA LEU A 146 -4.15 6.84 6.07
C LEU A 146 -5.32 6.14 6.75
N PHE A 147 -6.51 6.72 6.61
CA PHE A 147 -7.78 6.16 7.06
C PHE A 147 -8.45 5.41 5.91
N VAL A 148 -8.94 4.20 6.19
CA VAL A 148 -9.51 3.33 5.16
C VAL A 148 -10.82 2.74 5.66
N ARG A 149 -11.88 2.86 4.86
CA ARG A 149 -13.20 2.22 5.04
C ARG A 149 -13.74 2.28 6.48
N GLY A 150 -13.67 3.47 7.05
CA GLY A 150 -14.17 3.78 8.39
C GLY A 150 -13.32 3.24 9.55
N GLY A 151 -12.14 2.69 9.26
CA GLY A 151 -11.13 2.30 10.25
C GLY A 151 -10.17 3.44 10.59
N ASP A 152 -9.68 3.42 11.83
CA ASP A 152 -8.69 4.38 12.33
C ASP A 152 -7.35 4.23 11.59
N ALA A 153 -6.53 5.28 11.59
CA ALA A 153 -5.21 5.24 10.98
C ALA A 153 -4.29 4.16 11.56
N SER A 154 -4.43 3.84 12.86
CA SER A 154 -3.68 2.74 13.50
C SER A 154 -4.09 1.36 12.99
N GLU A 155 -5.25 1.23 12.34
CA GLU A 155 -5.74 -0.01 11.73
C GLU A 155 -5.15 -0.24 10.32
N THR A 156 -4.28 0.66 9.85
CA THR A 156 -3.55 0.55 8.58
C THR A 156 -2.07 0.22 8.85
N SER A 157 -1.62 -0.94 8.40
CA SER A 157 -0.21 -1.35 8.54
C SER A 157 0.62 -1.01 7.31
N ILE A 158 1.83 -0.47 7.53
CA ILE A 158 2.81 -0.17 6.48
C ILE A 158 3.96 -1.19 6.53
N PHE A 159 4.36 -1.68 5.36
CA PHE A 159 5.47 -2.60 5.17
C PHE A 159 6.42 -2.09 4.09
N ILE A 160 7.72 -2.34 4.24
CA ILE A 160 8.72 -2.11 3.19
C ILE A 160 9.36 -3.46 2.86
N ASP A 161 9.34 -3.85 1.58
CA ASP A 161 9.82 -5.16 1.11
C ASP A 161 9.29 -6.37 1.91
N GLY A 162 8.04 -6.26 2.39
CA GLY A 162 7.37 -7.31 3.19
C GLY A 162 7.69 -7.29 4.68
N LEU A 163 8.53 -6.37 5.15
CA LEU A 163 8.92 -6.19 6.54
C LEU A 163 8.13 -5.05 7.20
N LYS A 164 7.66 -5.27 8.43
CA LYS A 164 6.86 -4.29 9.18
C LYS A 164 7.69 -3.05 9.52
N VAL A 165 7.09 -1.90 9.29
CA VAL A 165 7.61 -0.61 9.74
C VAL A 165 6.89 -0.20 11.03
N GLY A 166 7.63 0.02 12.11
CA GLY A 166 7.12 0.67 13.32
C GLY A 166 7.11 2.19 13.15
N ASN A 167 6.05 2.85 13.62
CA ASN A 167 5.91 4.32 13.61
C ASN A 167 6.23 4.97 12.24
N ALA A 168 5.60 4.51 11.17
CA ALA A 168 5.87 4.97 9.78
C ALA A 168 5.55 6.46 9.51
N PHE A 169 4.96 7.16 10.48
CA PHE A 169 4.60 8.58 10.43
C PHE A 169 5.34 9.36 11.50
N GLY A 170 5.65 10.62 11.21
CA GLY A 170 6.23 11.58 12.17
C GLY A 170 5.39 11.73 13.44
N THR A 171 6.03 12.01 14.57
CA THR A 171 5.31 12.33 15.80
C THR A 171 4.87 13.77 15.79
N THR A 172 3.65 14.02 16.26
CA THR A 172 3.02 15.33 16.21
C THR A 172 2.21 15.62 17.50
N ALA A 173 1.81 16.86 17.69
CA ALA A 173 0.90 17.26 18.77
C ALA A 173 -0.54 16.94 18.36
N SER A 174 -1.44 16.89 19.35
CA SER A 174 -2.87 16.63 19.11
C SER A 174 -3.45 17.61 18.07
N ASN A 175 -4.24 17.09 17.12
CA ASN A 175 -4.86 17.85 16.03
C ASN A 175 -3.89 18.58 15.07
N VAL A 176 -2.62 18.20 15.06
CA VAL A 176 -1.64 18.69 14.08
C VAL A 176 -1.31 17.54 13.11
N PRO A 177 -1.47 17.72 11.79
CA PRO A 177 -1.23 16.63 10.84
C PRO A 177 0.23 16.19 10.82
N THR A 178 0.44 14.89 10.62
CA THR A 178 1.75 14.29 10.37
C THR A 178 1.94 13.90 8.89
N ARG A 179 3.17 13.54 8.54
CA ARG A 179 3.58 13.08 7.20
C ARG A 179 4.29 11.73 7.30
N THR A 180 4.37 11.04 6.18
CA THR A 180 5.14 9.80 6.03
C THR A 180 6.62 10.11 6.11
N ARG A 181 7.40 9.25 6.78
CA ARG A 181 8.84 9.44 6.97
C ARG A 181 9.69 9.14 5.74
N PHE A 182 9.19 8.30 4.83
CA PHE A 182 9.98 7.74 3.73
C PHE A 182 9.83 8.52 2.44
N ASN A 183 10.95 8.71 1.75
CA ASN A 183 10.96 9.34 0.43
C ASN A 183 10.22 8.49 -0.63
N PRO A 184 9.24 9.06 -1.37
CA PRO A 184 8.56 8.35 -2.46
C PRO A 184 9.52 7.75 -3.50
N ASN A 185 10.65 8.40 -3.77
CA ASN A 185 11.63 7.99 -4.79
C ASN A 185 12.36 6.67 -4.43
N LEU A 186 12.23 6.20 -3.20
CA LEU A 186 12.78 4.90 -2.78
C LEU A 186 11.99 3.72 -3.38
N PHE A 187 10.76 3.95 -3.81
CA PHE A 187 9.80 2.90 -4.14
C PHE A 187 9.46 2.86 -5.63
N LYS A 188 9.64 1.69 -6.24
CA LYS A 188 9.23 1.42 -7.64
C LYS A 188 7.79 0.90 -7.76
N GLY A 189 7.09 0.82 -6.64
CA GLY A 189 5.78 0.21 -6.59
C GLY A 189 5.27 0.04 -5.18
N SER A 190 3.98 -0.23 -5.09
CA SER A 190 3.27 -0.44 -3.85
C SER A 190 2.15 -1.43 -4.07
N PHE A 191 1.77 -2.11 -2.99
CA PHE A 191 0.56 -2.90 -2.92
C PHE A 191 -0.26 -2.27 -1.80
N PHE A 192 -1.34 -1.59 -2.19
CA PHE A 192 -2.28 -0.99 -1.26
C PHE A 192 -3.54 -1.83 -1.23
N SER A 193 -3.89 -2.39 -0.08
CA SER A 193 -5.11 -3.17 0.08
C SER A 193 -6.07 -2.52 1.06
N THR A 194 -7.29 -2.27 0.60
CA THR A 194 -8.41 -1.71 1.37
C THR A 194 -9.19 -2.77 2.19
N GLY A 195 -8.69 -4.01 2.20
CA GLY A 195 -9.21 -5.14 2.95
C GLY A 195 -8.94 -6.47 2.22
N GLY A 196 -9.22 -7.61 2.85
CA GLY A 196 -9.05 -8.91 2.18
C GLY A 196 -7.61 -9.24 1.75
N TYR A 197 -6.59 -8.64 2.40
CA TYR A 197 -5.19 -8.82 2.01
C TYR A 197 -4.62 -10.21 2.35
N SER A 198 -3.55 -10.55 1.64
CA SER A 198 -2.77 -11.78 1.78
C SER A 198 -2.40 -12.11 3.22
N ALA A 199 -2.40 -13.41 3.57
CA ALA A 199 -2.00 -13.96 4.86
C ALA A 199 -0.56 -13.60 5.27
N GLU A 200 0.26 -13.17 4.31
CA GLU A 200 1.59 -12.59 4.51
C GLU A 200 1.59 -11.30 5.33
N TYR A 201 0.48 -10.56 5.34
CA TYR A 201 0.32 -9.33 6.10
C TYR A 201 -0.70 -9.50 7.23
N GLY A 202 -0.42 -8.89 8.39
CA GLY A 202 -1.24 -8.93 9.61
C GLY A 202 -1.02 -7.70 10.49
N GLN A 203 -1.52 -7.73 11.72
CA GLN A 203 -1.46 -6.59 12.66
C GLN A 203 -2.11 -5.32 12.08
N ALA A 204 -3.25 -5.51 11.42
CA ALA A 204 -4.09 -4.46 10.87
C ALA A 204 -5.53 -4.96 10.86
N LEU A 205 -6.48 -4.07 11.10
CA LEU A 205 -7.91 -4.36 10.91
C LEU A 205 -8.46 -3.76 9.62
N SER A 206 -7.88 -2.68 9.12
CA SER A 206 -8.46 -1.97 7.99
C SER A 206 -7.73 -2.18 6.68
N SER A 207 -6.41 -2.02 6.68
CA SER A 207 -5.62 -1.92 5.45
C SER A 207 -4.17 -2.36 5.61
N ALA A 208 -3.57 -2.79 4.51
CA ALA A 208 -2.14 -3.05 4.39
C ALA A 208 -1.56 -2.28 3.19
N LEU A 209 -0.55 -1.45 3.45
CA LEU A 209 0.24 -0.75 2.45
C LEU A 209 1.66 -1.32 2.43
N ALA A 210 1.96 -2.16 1.43
CA ALA A 210 3.28 -2.74 1.23
C ALA A 210 4.03 -2.01 0.11
N LEU A 211 5.04 -1.23 0.50
CA LEU A 211 5.91 -0.50 -0.40
C LEU A 211 7.08 -1.39 -0.86
N LYS A 212 7.42 -1.33 -2.15
CA LYS A 212 8.49 -2.13 -2.76
C LYS A 212 9.64 -1.22 -3.17
N THR A 213 10.83 -1.44 -2.62
CA THR A 213 11.99 -0.62 -2.91
C THR A 213 12.51 -0.86 -4.34
N VAL A 214 13.11 0.16 -4.95
CA VAL A 214 13.82 0.05 -6.25
C VAL A 214 14.83 -1.10 -6.20
N ASP A 215 14.88 -1.94 -7.25
CA ASP A 215 15.75 -3.12 -7.29
C ASP A 215 17.22 -2.78 -7.50
N PHE A 216 17.54 -2.10 -8.60
CA PHE A 216 18.87 -1.56 -8.89
C PHE A 216 18.69 -0.22 -9.60
N PRO A 217 19.35 0.85 -9.14
CA PRO A 217 19.34 2.12 -9.85
C PRO A 217 19.99 1.96 -11.22
N VAL A 218 19.50 2.72 -12.20
CA VAL A 218 19.92 2.58 -13.60
C VAL A 218 21.33 3.13 -13.83
N ARG A 219 21.78 4.10 -13.01
CA ARG A 219 22.99 4.89 -13.27
C ARG A 219 23.54 5.59 -12.02
N ASN A 220 24.79 6.05 -12.13
CA ASN A 220 25.33 7.06 -11.21
C ASN A 220 24.60 8.39 -11.42
N GLN A 221 24.12 8.97 -10.33
CA GLN A 221 23.47 10.29 -10.35
C GLN A 221 23.59 10.97 -8.99
N GLY A 222 23.70 12.30 -9.01
CA GLY A 222 23.47 13.16 -7.86
C GLY A 222 22.20 13.96 -8.08
N ASP A 223 21.35 14.06 -7.06
CA ASP A 223 20.11 14.82 -7.11
C ASP A 223 20.14 15.91 -6.03
N ILE A 224 19.87 17.15 -6.44
CA ILE A 224 19.78 18.32 -5.58
C ILE A 224 18.33 18.78 -5.56
N SER A 225 17.74 18.88 -4.37
CA SER A 225 16.38 19.36 -4.17
C SER A 225 16.43 20.67 -3.37
N LEU A 226 15.90 21.75 -3.92
CA LEU A 226 15.70 23.02 -3.23
C LEU A 226 14.21 23.29 -3.16
N MET A 227 13.66 23.38 -1.96
CA MET A 227 12.23 23.52 -1.72
C MET A 227 11.94 24.75 -0.87
N SER A 228 10.72 25.30 -0.97
CA SER A 228 10.26 26.43 -0.15
C SER A 228 10.28 26.14 1.36
N VAL A 229 10.35 24.86 1.74
CA VAL A 229 10.31 24.36 3.11
C VAL A 229 11.61 23.67 3.54
N GLY A 230 12.62 23.60 2.68
CA GLY A 230 13.83 22.83 2.97
C GLY A 230 14.66 22.48 1.75
N GLY A 231 15.58 21.54 1.90
CA GLY A 231 16.42 21.08 0.81
C GLY A 231 17.01 19.71 1.09
N GLY A 232 17.55 19.11 0.04
CA GLY A 232 18.02 17.73 0.09
C GLY A 232 19.09 17.44 -0.94
N LEU A 233 19.96 16.51 -0.61
CA LEU A 233 20.98 15.97 -1.49
C LEU A 233 20.86 14.46 -1.50
N THR A 234 20.91 13.86 -2.68
CA THR A 234 20.97 12.41 -2.84
C THR A 234 22.12 12.06 -3.79
N GLN A 235 22.91 11.07 -3.45
CA GLN A 235 23.97 10.55 -4.30
C GLN A 235 23.77 9.05 -4.49
N THR A 236 23.68 8.64 -5.75
CA THR A 236 23.59 7.24 -6.16
C THR A 236 24.85 6.82 -6.92
N LEU A 237 25.45 5.74 -6.46
CA LEU A 237 26.52 5.00 -7.10
C LEU A 237 25.93 3.65 -7.57
N ALA A 238 25.73 3.50 -8.87
CA ALA A 238 25.28 2.29 -9.52
C ALA A 238 26.46 1.60 -10.24
N GLY A 239 26.79 0.39 -9.81
CA GLY A 239 27.65 -0.55 -10.53
C GLY A 239 26.82 -1.69 -11.13
N GLU A 240 27.49 -2.63 -11.82
CA GLU A 240 26.80 -3.75 -12.49
C GLU A 240 26.14 -4.74 -11.52
N LYS A 241 26.78 -4.95 -10.36
CA LYS A 241 26.38 -5.93 -9.34
C LYS A 241 26.04 -5.30 -8.00
N SER A 242 26.47 -4.07 -7.74
CA SER A 242 26.27 -3.38 -6.47
C SER A 242 25.79 -1.96 -6.71
N SER A 243 25.03 -1.42 -5.78
CA SER A 243 24.68 -0.01 -5.78
C SER A 243 24.55 0.53 -4.37
N LEU A 244 24.87 1.80 -4.20
CA LEU A 244 24.73 2.54 -2.95
C LEU A 244 24.06 3.88 -3.25
N THR A 245 22.98 4.18 -2.54
CA THR A 245 22.33 5.48 -2.54
C THR A 245 22.41 6.04 -1.13
N ALA A 246 22.83 7.29 -0.99
CA ALA A 246 22.80 8.02 0.27
C ALA A 246 22.07 9.34 0.07
N SER A 247 21.21 9.71 1.01
CA SER A 247 20.48 10.98 1.00
C SER A 247 20.54 11.67 2.35
N ALA A 248 20.50 12.99 2.32
CA ALA A 248 20.35 13.81 3.51
C ALA A 248 19.42 14.98 3.17
N ASN A 249 18.42 15.21 4.01
CA ASN A 249 17.47 16.30 3.82
C ASN A 249 17.31 17.10 5.13
N TYR A 250 16.92 18.36 4.97
CA TYR A 250 16.62 19.29 6.05
C TYR A 250 15.37 20.07 5.69
N PHE A 251 14.49 20.30 6.68
CA PHE A 251 13.33 21.16 6.51
C PHE A 251 13.15 22.08 7.72
N ASP A 252 12.62 23.27 7.46
CA ASP A 252 12.19 24.23 8.48
C ASP A 252 11.00 25.00 7.91
N LEU A 253 9.84 24.89 8.57
CA LEU A 253 8.63 25.57 8.14
C LEU A 253 8.59 27.05 8.55
N SER A 254 9.50 27.53 9.41
CA SER A 254 9.46 28.91 9.92
C SER A 254 9.47 29.98 8.82
N PRO A 255 10.34 29.91 7.78
CA PRO A 255 10.34 30.90 6.70
C PRO A 255 9.04 30.89 5.89
N TYR A 256 8.43 29.72 5.74
CA TYR A 256 7.15 29.58 5.04
C TYR A 256 5.99 30.14 5.88
N GLN A 257 5.96 29.82 7.17
CA GLN A 257 4.90 30.23 8.09
C GLN A 257 4.95 31.73 8.42
N SER A 258 6.10 32.40 8.26
CA SER A 258 6.17 33.87 8.38
C SER A 258 5.54 34.60 7.20
N LEU A 259 5.46 33.95 6.02
CA LEU A 259 4.87 34.52 4.81
C LEU A 259 3.37 34.23 4.70
N ILE A 260 2.92 33.09 5.23
CA ILE A 260 1.51 32.66 5.14
C ILE A 260 0.91 32.62 6.53
N LYS A 261 -0.20 33.33 6.73
CA LYS A 261 -0.91 33.34 8.01
C LYS A 261 -1.32 31.92 8.42
N GLN A 262 -0.89 31.51 9.61
CA GLN A 262 -1.24 30.24 10.22
C GLN A 262 -2.47 30.38 11.12
N ASN A 263 -3.23 29.29 11.25
CA ASN A 263 -4.31 29.13 12.22
C ASN A 263 -3.78 28.68 13.60
N PHE A 264 -2.58 28.11 13.65
CA PHE A 264 -1.94 27.63 14.87
C PHE A 264 -0.98 28.69 15.44
N ASP A 265 -0.91 28.79 16.76
CA ASP A 265 0.05 29.64 17.49
C ASP A 265 1.35 28.85 17.75
N TRP A 266 2.27 28.95 16.80
CA TRP A 266 3.57 28.28 16.87
C TRP A 266 4.58 29.08 17.71
N GLU A 267 5.06 28.48 18.78
CA GLU A 267 6.26 28.96 19.49
C GLU A 267 7.53 28.58 18.70
N ARG A 268 7.53 27.39 18.10
CA ARG A 268 8.53 26.95 17.13
C ARG A 268 7.86 26.09 16.06
N ALA A 269 7.88 26.59 14.83
CA ALA A 269 7.39 25.86 13.66
C ALA A 269 8.11 24.49 13.51
N PRO A 270 7.45 23.49 12.90
CA PRO A 270 8.08 22.20 12.66
C PRO A 270 9.36 22.30 11.85
N PHE A 271 10.38 21.59 12.32
CA PHE A 271 11.69 21.49 11.69
C PHE A 271 12.27 20.09 11.88
N GLY A 272 13.22 19.71 11.04
CA GLY A 272 13.90 18.44 11.18
C GLY A 272 14.91 18.17 10.09
N TRP A 273 15.58 17.03 10.24
CA TRP A 273 16.49 16.48 9.25
C TRP A 273 16.33 14.97 9.21
N ASP A 274 16.68 14.39 8.06
CA ASP A 274 16.75 12.95 7.86
C ASP A 274 18.00 12.60 7.03
N ALA A 275 18.47 11.38 7.24
CA ALA A 275 19.54 10.78 6.47
C ALA A 275 19.18 9.33 6.16
N GLU A 276 19.35 8.93 4.90
CA GLU A 276 19.04 7.59 4.44
C GLU A 276 20.22 6.98 3.69
N ILE A 277 20.41 5.67 3.82
CA ILE A 277 21.39 4.88 3.09
C ILE A 277 20.70 3.63 2.58
N SER A 278 20.80 3.37 1.29
CA SER A 278 20.28 2.16 0.63
C SER A 278 21.39 1.46 -0.15
N ALA A 279 21.72 0.23 0.24
CA ALA A 279 22.70 -0.60 -0.44
C ALA A 279 22.01 -1.81 -1.08
N ARG A 280 22.42 -2.18 -2.29
CA ARG A 280 21.91 -3.36 -3.01
C ARG A 280 23.06 -4.16 -3.60
N GLN A 281 22.97 -5.47 -3.55
CA GLN A 281 23.97 -6.39 -4.05
C GLN A 281 23.31 -7.58 -4.76
N LYS A 282 23.71 -7.84 -6.01
CA LYS A 282 23.39 -9.09 -6.70
C LYS A 282 24.22 -10.20 -6.08
N TRP A 283 23.56 -11.31 -5.77
CA TRP A 283 24.17 -12.50 -5.18
C TRP A 283 23.87 -13.71 -6.05
N GLY A 284 24.89 -14.52 -6.36
CA GLY A 284 24.72 -15.71 -7.19
C GLY A 284 24.17 -15.39 -8.59
N LYS A 285 23.35 -16.29 -9.15
CA LYS A 285 22.78 -16.14 -10.50
C LYS A 285 21.47 -15.35 -10.54
N SER A 286 20.73 -15.30 -9.44
CA SER A 286 19.34 -14.81 -9.39
C SER A 286 18.95 -14.23 -8.02
N GLY A 287 19.93 -13.99 -7.15
CA GLY A 287 19.74 -13.44 -5.82
C GLY A 287 19.95 -11.94 -5.79
N VAL A 288 19.18 -11.26 -4.92
CA VAL A 288 19.36 -9.85 -4.60
C VAL A 288 19.27 -9.70 -3.09
N VAL A 289 20.24 -9.00 -2.52
CA VAL A 289 20.24 -8.55 -1.13
C VAL A 289 20.10 -7.02 -1.14
N LYS A 290 19.24 -6.49 -0.28
CA LYS A 290 19.03 -5.06 -0.08
C LYS A 290 19.22 -4.75 1.40
N ALA A 291 19.86 -3.63 1.69
CA ALA A 291 19.93 -3.04 3.02
C ALA A 291 19.46 -1.59 2.92
N TYR A 292 18.70 -1.13 3.89
CA TYR A 292 18.21 0.23 3.97
C TYR A 292 18.26 0.71 5.41
N LEU A 293 18.76 1.92 5.63
CA LEU A 293 18.84 2.58 6.92
C LEU A 293 18.30 4.01 6.74
N HIS A 294 17.41 4.41 7.63
CA HIS A 294 16.81 5.73 7.73
C HIS A 294 16.98 6.22 9.17
N THR A 295 17.39 7.46 9.35
CA THR A 295 17.44 8.09 10.66
C THR A 295 17.04 9.55 10.56
N GLU A 296 16.28 10.03 11.52
CA GLU A 296 15.78 11.41 11.52
C GLU A 296 15.65 11.97 12.93
N SER A 297 15.64 13.30 13.01
CA SER A 297 15.29 14.04 14.20
C SER A 297 14.45 15.25 13.80
N ASN A 298 13.33 15.43 14.49
CA ASN A 298 12.40 16.52 14.23
C ASN A 298 11.83 17.08 15.54
N GLY A 299 11.22 18.26 15.46
CA GLY A 299 10.55 18.85 16.61
C GLY A 299 9.74 20.10 16.29
N MET A 300 8.95 20.52 17.28
CA MET A 300 8.12 21.72 17.24
C MET A 300 7.67 22.13 18.65
N LYS A 301 7.15 23.36 18.77
CA LYS A 301 6.47 23.85 19.97
C LYS A 301 5.24 24.66 19.57
N ILE A 302 4.09 24.37 20.18
CA ILE A 302 2.79 24.95 19.83
C ILE A 302 2.03 25.33 21.09
N TRP A 303 1.32 26.45 21.06
CA TRP A 303 0.33 26.81 22.07
C TRP A 303 -1.04 26.26 21.65
N GLN A 304 -1.60 25.39 22.48
CA GLN A 304 -2.90 24.78 22.24
C GLN A 304 -3.96 25.47 23.09
N PRO A 305 -4.94 26.15 22.46
CA PRO A 305 -5.96 26.89 23.19
C PRO A 305 -6.82 25.94 24.02
N VAL A 306 -7.08 26.31 25.27
CA VAL A 306 -7.99 25.58 26.16
C VAL A 306 -9.39 26.18 25.98
N PRO A 307 -10.39 25.42 25.50
CA PRO A 307 -11.74 25.95 25.34
C PRO A 307 -12.29 26.46 26.67
N GLY A 308 -12.91 27.64 26.66
CA GLY A 308 -13.43 28.30 27.86
C GLY A 308 -12.40 29.08 28.69
N SER A 309 -11.13 29.14 28.26
CA SER A 309 -10.11 30.01 28.87
C SER A 309 -9.73 31.16 27.94
N GLU A 310 -9.46 32.34 28.53
CA GLU A 310 -8.86 33.50 27.84
C GLU A 310 -7.32 33.44 27.79
N ASP A 311 -6.71 32.45 28.47
CA ASP A 311 -5.27 32.24 28.45
C ASP A 311 -4.79 31.87 27.05
N ARG A 312 -3.49 32.09 26.78
CA ARG A 312 -2.84 31.68 25.52
C ARG A 312 -3.00 30.18 25.23
N GLY A 313 -3.21 29.37 26.27
CA GLY A 313 -3.38 27.92 26.20
C GLY A 313 -2.24 27.16 26.86
N GLN A 314 -2.19 25.85 26.65
CA GLN A 314 -1.09 25.01 27.13
C GLN A 314 0.05 24.98 26.10
N LEU A 315 1.30 25.09 26.56
CA LEU A 315 2.47 24.93 25.70
C LEU A 315 2.80 23.46 25.54
N VAL A 316 2.74 22.97 24.30
CA VAL A 316 3.10 21.61 23.92
C VAL A 316 4.35 21.61 23.07
N GLY A 317 5.43 21.04 23.59
CA GLY A 317 6.67 20.76 22.86
C GLY A 317 6.77 19.30 22.47
N VAL A 318 7.14 19.03 21.22
CA VAL A 318 7.40 17.68 20.71
C VAL A 318 8.82 17.63 20.17
N LYS A 319 9.59 16.63 20.59
CA LYS A 319 10.86 16.25 19.97
C LYS A 319 10.82 14.76 19.68
N ASN A 320 11.14 14.38 18.45
CA ASN A 320 11.14 12.99 18.03
C ASN A 320 12.47 12.62 17.37
N ASN A 321 12.98 11.44 17.71
CA ASN A 321 14.09 10.81 17.03
C ASN A 321 13.65 9.43 16.56
N TYR A 322 13.94 9.10 15.32
CA TYR A 322 13.51 7.84 14.72
C TYR A 322 14.64 7.20 13.93
N THR A 323 14.79 5.89 14.09
CA THR A 323 15.69 5.07 13.27
C THR A 323 14.93 3.87 12.74
N PHE A 324 15.04 3.62 11.43
CA PHE A 324 14.56 2.41 10.78
C PHE A 324 15.69 1.76 10.00
N GLY A 325 15.96 0.48 10.26
CA GLY A 325 16.90 -0.32 9.51
C GLY A 325 16.24 -1.58 8.99
N GLN A 326 16.57 -2.00 7.77
CA GLN A 326 16.18 -3.30 7.26
C GLN A 326 17.28 -3.92 6.39
N ALA A 327 17.31 -5.26 6.40
CA ALA A 327 18.04 -6.06 5.44
C ALA A 327 17.09 -7.13 4.89
N SER A 328 16.96 -7.20 3.57
CA SER A 328 16.09 -8.15 2.88
C SER A 328 16.86 -8.90 1.80
N PHE A 329 16.42 -10.12 1.50
CA PHE A 329 16.95 -10.92 0.42
C PHE A 329 15.82 -11.56 -0.37
N LYS A 330 16.09 -11.80 -1.66
CA LYS A 330 15.25 -12.60 -2.54
C LYS A 330 16.14 -13.48 -3.39
N GLN A 331 15.77 -14.75 -3.54
CA GLN A 331 16.53 -15.75 -4.29
C GLN A 331 15.58 -16.70 -5.01
N LEU A 332 15.80 -16.89 -6.31
CA LEU A 332 15.17 -17.99 -7.05
C LEU A 332 15.98 -19.27 -6.85
N GLY A 333 15.33 -20.32 -6.35
CA GLY A 333 15.92 -21.64 -6.14
C GLY A 333 15.84 -22.54 -7.36
N LYS A 334 16.25 -23.80 -7.20
CA LYS A 334 16.01 -24.88 -8.19
C LYS A 334 14.63 -25.49 -7.97
N ASN A 335 14.12 -26.20 -8.97
CA ASN A 335 12.86 -26.95 -8.89
C ASN A 335 11.69 -26.06 -8.41
N ASP A 336 11.47 -24.89 -9.02
CA ASP A 336 10.35 -23.98 -8.73
C ASP A 336 10.24 -23.52 -7.27
N TRP A 337 11.36 -23.52 -6.55
CA TRP A 337 11.47 -22.87 -5.25
C TRP A 337 11.82 -21.40 -5.41
N SER A 338 11.22 -20.54 -4.60
CA SER A 338 11.64 -19.16 -4.42
C SER A 338 11.69 -18.83 -2.93
N TYR A 339 12.71 -18.10 -2.50
CA TYR A 339 12.91 -17.72 -1.12
C TYR A 339 13.03 -16.21 -1.02
N TYR A 340 12.43 -15.63 0.00
CA TYR A 340 12.66 -14.25 0.38
C TYR A 340 12.44 -14.05 1.86
N GLY A 341 13.00 -12.98 2.40
CA GLY A 341 12.92 -12.71 3.82
C GLY A 341 13.82 -11.57 4.21
N GLY A 342 13.91 -11.32 5.50
CA GLY A 342 14.74 -10.24 6.02
C GLY A 342 14.50 -9.98 7.49
N VAL A 343 15.17 -8.93 7.98
CA VAL A 343 15.05 -8.40 9.33
C VAL A 343 14.86 -6.90 9.23
N SER A 344 13.94 -6.35 10.00
CA SER A 344 13.74 -4.91 10.16
C SER A 344 13.74 -4.53 11.64
N TYR A 345 14.26 -3.34 11.95
CA TYR A 345 14.27 -2.75 13.27
C TYR A 345 13.81 -1.30 13.18
N SER A 346 12.81 -0.95 13.99
CA SER A 346 12.32 0.43 14.16
C SER A 346 12.55 0.85 15.60
N ASN A 347 13.04 2.06 15.83
CA ASN A 347 13.17 2.67 17.15
C ASN A 347 12.69 4.12 17.06
N ASN A 348 11.59 4.42 17.75
CA ASN A 348 10.97 5.74 17.82
C ASN A 348 11.04 6.25 19.26
N VAL A 349 11.65 7.41 19.47
CA VAL A 349 11.72 8.06 20.78
C VAL A 349 11.03 9.42 20.69
N ASP A 350 9.95 9.56 21.42
CA ASP A 350 9.18 10.78 21.56
C ASP A 350 9.45 11.41 22.92
N GLN A 351 9.65 12.71 22.93
CA GLN A 351 9.67 13.52 24.14
C GLN A 351 8.62 14.63 24.01
N PHE A 352 7.61 14.55 24.87
CA PHE A 352 6.56 15.54 25.01
C PHE A 352 6.85 16.41 26.23
N ASN A 353 6.80 17.72 26.05
CA ASN A 353 6.84 18.69 27.14
C ASN A 353 5.48 19.38 27.17
N LEU A 354 4.64 19.06 28.15
CA LEU A 354 3.32 19.63 28.39
C LEU A 354 3.43 20.61 29.56
N ASP A 355 3.66 21.88 29.25
CA ASP A 355 4.11 22.89 30.22
C ASP A 355 5.35 22.42 31.03
N GLN A 356 5.16 21.98 32.27
CA GLN A 356 6.21 21.46 33.16
C GLN A 356 6.32 19.93 33.15
N LEU A 357 5.29 19.22 32.67
CA LEU A 357 5.26 17.76 32.61
C LEU A 357 6.07 17.26 31.42
N GLN A 358 7.02 16.37 31.69
CA GLN A 358 7.88 15.79 30.66
C GLN A 358 7.63 14.29 30.53
N VAL A 359 7.10 13.88 29.38
CA VAL A 359 6.80 12.48 29.06
C VAL A 359 7.73 12.01 27.96
N ARG A 360 8.40 10.89 28.17
CA ARG A 360 9.24 10.23 27.16
C ARG A 360 8.66 8.85 26.84
N ASN A 361 8.36 8.64 25.57
CA ASN A 361 7.87 7.35 25.05
C ASN A 361 8.90 6.77 24.10
N GLN A 362 9.20 5.48 24.25
CA GLN A 362 10.08 4.76 23.35
C GLN A 362 9.38 3.51 22.81
N ASN A 363 9.22 3.46 21.49
CA ASN A 363 8.62 2.35 20.76
C ASN A 363 9.69 1.63 19.93
N GLN A 364 9.81 0.33 20.10
CA GLN A 364 10.74 -0.50 19.34
C GLN A 364 10.03 -1.70 18.73
N VAL A 365 10.36 -1.98 17.46
CA VAL A 365 9.85 -3.15 16.74
C VAL A 365 11.02 -3.81 16.01
N LEU A 366 11.38 -5.00 16.43
CA LEU A 366 12.24 -5.91 15.65
C LEU A 366 11.34 -6.96 15.00
N HIS A 367 11.46 -7.12 13.68
CA HIS A 367 10.70 -8.10 12.93
C HIS A 367 11.63 -8.89 12.01
N SER A 368 11.59 -10.22 12.12
CA SER A 368 12.27 -11.13 11.21
C SER A 368 11.24 -11.95 10.43
N LYS A 369 11.52 -12.20 9.16
CA LYS A 369 10.63 -12.94 8.26
C LYS A 369 11.45 -13.84 7.35
N ALA A 370 10.99 -15.07 7.18
CA ALA A 370 11.50 -16.01 6.19
C ALA A 370 10.33 -16.64 5.44
N VAL A 371 10.36 -16.60 4.12
CA VAL A 371 9.30 -17.11 3.26
C VAL A 371 9.87 -18.02 2.20
N ALA A 372 9.18 -19.14 1.97
CA ALA A 372 9.46 -20.07 0.89
C ALA A 372 8.19 -20.23 0.04
N ILE A 373 8.36 -20.18 -1.27
CA ILE A 373 7.32 -20.46 -2.26
C ILE A 373 7.76 -21.71 -3.03
N LYS A 374 6.85 -22.67 -3.18
CA LYS A 374 7.05 -23.87 -3.97
C LYS A 374 5.94 -24.01 -5.00
N GLY A 375 6.32 -23.98 -6.28
CA GLY A 375 5.48 -24.49 -7.37
C GLY A 375 5.53 -26.03 -7.39
N PHE A 376 4.39 -26.68 -7.18
CA PHE A 376 4.26 -28.14 -7.34
C PHE A 376 3.85 -28.51 -8.76
N SER A 377 3.15 -27.59 -9.43
CA SER A 377 2.83 -27.63 -10.85
C SER A 377 2.54 -26.21 -11.32
N ASP A 378 2.38 -26.01 -12.63
CA ASP A 378 1.95 -24.74 -13.21
C ASP A 378 0.58 -24.28 -12.66
N ARG A 379 -0.22 -25.22 -12.11
CA ARG A 379 -1.55 -24.96 -11.54
C ARG A 379 -1.56 -24.78 -10.04
N PHE A 380 -0.52 -25.21 -9.33
CA PHE A 380 -0.56 -25.29 -7.87
C PHE A 380 0.75 -24.85 -7.24
N SER A 381 0.66 -23.85 -6.36
CA SER A 381 1.80 -23.36 -5.58
C SER A 381 1.42 -23.13 -4.13
N ILE A 382 2.39 -23.29 -3.24
CA ILE A 382 2.25 -22.96 -1.82
C ILE A 382 3.30 -21.93 -1.45
N LYS A 383 2.88 -20.85 -0.80
CA LYS A 383 3.71 -19.88 -0.10
C LYS A 383 3.58 -20.15 1.40
N THR A 384 4.69 -20.32 2.09
CA THR A 384 4.71 -20.46 3.56
C THR A 384 5.76 -19.54 4.14
N GLY A 385 5.41 -18.82 5.20
CA GLY A 385 6.33 -17.92 5.88
C GLY A 385 6.26 -18.02 7.40
N LEU A 386 7.41 -17.80 8.01
CA LEU A 386 7.62 -17.70 9.45
C LEU A 386 8.02 -16.26 9.76
N GLU A 387 7.43 -15.70 10.82
CA GLU A 387 7.75 -14.37 11.30
C GLU A 387 7.98 -14.40 12.82
N SER A 388 8.92 -13.59 13.29
CA SER A 388 9.09 -13.29 14.70
C SER A 388 9.05 -11.78 14.88
N TYR A 389 8.25 -11.32 15.84
CA TYR A 389 8.25 -9.91 16.25
C TYR A 389 8.74 -9.81 17.69
N LEU A 390 9.43 -8.73 17.98
CA LEU A 390 9.72 -8.27 19.32
C LEU A 390 9.29 -6.82 19.42
N TYR A 391 8.22 -6.60 20.17
CA TYR A 391 7.70 -5.29 20.51
C TYR A 391 8.22 -4.91 21.89
N THR A 392 8.85 -3.74 22.00
CA THR A 392 9.20 -3.14 23.28
C THR A 392 8.60 -1.74 23.32
N TYR A 393 7.91 -1.41 24.41
CA TYR A 393 7.40 -0.08 24.65
C TYR A 393 7.75 0.36 26.06
N GLU A 394 8.26 1.58 26.19
CA GLU A 394 8.61 2.21 27.46
C GLU A 394 7.96 3.61 27.50
N GLU A 395 7.43 3.97 28.66
CA GLU A 395 6.92 5.29 28.97
C GLU A 395 7.51 5.79 30.29
N GLN A 396 8.01 7.03 30.28
CA GLN A 396 8.67 7.67 31.42
C GLN A 396 8.07 9.05 31.68
N LEU A 397 7.77 9.34 32.95
CA LEU A 397 7.50 10.69 33.46
C LEU A 397 8.80 11.23 34.03
N LEU A 398 9.54 11.98 33.20
CA LEU A 398 10.91 12.42 33.52
C LEU A 398 10.97 13.34 34.74
N SER A 399 9.95 14.18 34.92
CA SER A 399 9.86 15.10 36.07
C SER A 399 9.66 14.39 37.41
N GLU A 400 9.07 13.19 37.40
CA GLU A 400 8.73 12.41 38.60
C GLU A 400 9.64 11.20 38.79
N GLY A 401 10.47 10.86 37.81
CA GLY A 401 11.31 9.66 37.83
C GLY A 401 10.52 8.35 37.78
N LEU A 402 9.29 8.38 37.28
CA LEU A 402 8.45 7.18 37.12
C LEU A 402 8.63 6.60 35.72
N SER A 403 8.69 5.28 35.63
CA SER A 403 8.78 4.55 34.37
C SER A 403 7.92 3.30 34.39
N ARG A 404 7.44 2.91 33.22
CA ARG A 404 6.80 1.62 32.97
C ARG A 404 7.20 1.14 31.58
N ASP A 405 7.19 -0.16 31.39
CA ASP A 405 7.54 -0.79 30.12
C ASP A 405 6.85 -2.14 29.96
N TYR A 406 6.85 -2.64 28.72
CA TYR A 406 6.58 -4.03 28.45
C TYR A 406 7.40 -4.53 27.25
N GLN A 407 7.54 -5.85 27.20
CA GLN A 407 8.09 -6.57 26.06
C GLN A 407 7.15 -7.68 25.63
N ASP A 408 6.92 -7.81 24.32
CA ASP A 408 6.04 -8.83 23.76
C ASP A 408 6.67 -9.50 22.53
N HIS A 409 6.85 -10.81 22.62
CA HIS A 409 7.34 -11.64 21.53
C HIS A 409 6.17 -12.25 20.79
N HIS A 410 6.11 -12.05 19.48
CA HIS A 410 5.17 -12.79 18.64
C HIS A 410 5.90 -13.81 17.78
N ALA A 411 5.37 -15.03 17.74
CA ALA A 411 5.73 -16.03 16.74
C ALA A 411 4.54 -16.22 15.81
N VAL A 412 4.76 -16.08 14.50
CA VAL A 412 3.69 -16.15 13.51
C VAL A 412 4.08 -17.09 12.38
N LEU A 413 3.15 -17.95 11.98
CA LEU A 413 3.23 -18.80 10.81
C LEU A 413 2.09 -18.41 9.87
N PHE A 414 2.39 -18.25 8.59
CA PHE A 414 1.36 -18.12 7.57
C PHE A 414 1.60 -19.05 6.40
N THR A 415 0.52 -19.46 5.74
CA THR A 415 0.58 -20.22 4.50
C THR A 415 -0.54 -19.79 3.56
N GLU A 416 -0.25 -19.77 2.27
CA GLU A 416 -1.20 -19.52 1.19
C GLU A 416 -1.02 -20.58 0.11
N ALA A 417 -2.10 -21.17 -0.34
CA ALA A 417 -2.13 -22.12 -1.44
C ALA A 417 -2.89 -21.51 -2.61
N ASP A 418 -2.20 -21.35 -3.74
CA ASP A 418 -2.78 -20.90 -5.01
C ASP A 418 -3.09 -22.09 -5.91
N TYR A 419 -4.32 -22.18 -6.37
CA TYR A 419 -4.78 -23.19 -7.31
C TYR A 419 -5.46 -22.56 -8.52
N TYR A 420 -4.81 -22.63 -9.67
CA TYR A 420 -5.36 -22.25 -10.96
C TYR A 420 -6.19 -23.39 -11.53
N VAL A 421 -7.50 -23.23 -11.49
CA VAL A 421 -8.45 -24.15 -12.14
C VAL A 421 -8.31 -24.03 -13.67
N SER A 422 -8.09 -22.81 -14.17
CA SER A 422 -7.77 -22.48 -15.57
C SER A 422 -7.05 -21.13 -15.66
N ASN A 423 -6.66 -20.70 -16.87
CA ASN A 423 -6.15 -19.35 -17.12
C ASN A 423 -7.14 -18.23 -16.72
N LYS A 424 -8.45 -18.56 -16.61
CA LYS A 424 -9.52 -17.64 -16.24
C LYS A 424 -9.98 -17.74 -14.80
N LEU A 425 -9.59 -18.77 -14.04
CA LEU A 425 -10.10 -19.00 -12.68
C LEU A 425 -8.99 -19.44 -11.73
N ILE A 426 -8.83 -18.69 -10.64
CA ILE A 426 -7.90 -18.98 -9.55
C ILE A 426 -8.63 -19.01 -8.21
N LEU A 427 -8.22 -19.94 -7.35
CA LEU A 427 -8.61 -20.05 -5.95
C LEU A 427 -7.37 -19.87 -5.07
N ARG A 428 -7.51 -19.14 -3.97
CA ARG A 428 -6.50 -19.03 -2.91
C ARG A 428 -7.11 -19.36 -1.57
N GLY A 429 -6.52 -20.32 -0.86
CA GLY A 429 -6.73 -20.53 0.56
C GLY A 429 -5.54 -19.97 1.34
N GLY A 430 -5.80 -19.31 2.46
CA GLY A 430 -4.77 -18.74 3.32
C GLY A 430 -5.06 -18.98 4.79
N LEU A 431 -4.01 -19.14 5.58
CA LEU A 431 -4.09 -19.32 7.02
C LEU A 431 -2.95 -18.53 7.66
N ARG A 432 -3.24 -17.75 8.70
CA ARG A 432 -2.22 -17.10 9.53
C ARG A 432 -2.47 -17.42 10.99
N ALA A 433 -1.50 -18.02 11.65
CA ALA A 433 -1.56 -18.36 13.07
C ALA A 433 -0.47 -17.58 13.81
N GLY A 434 -0.82 -17.00 14.96
CA GLY A 434 0.13 -16.25 15.76
C GLY A 434 -0.02 -16.54 17.25
N ASN A 435 1.05 -16.29 17.99
CA ASN A 435 1.06 -16.31 19.45
C ASN A 435 1.73 -15.04 19.98
N SER A 436 1.24 -14.53 21.11
CA SER A 436 1.86 -13.43 21.87
C SER A 436 2.28 -13.95 23.24
N SER A 437 3.53 -13.66 23.61
CA SER A 437 4.07 -14.04 24.92
C SER A 437 3.47 -13.21 26.05
N LEU A 438 3.23 -11.91 25.81
CA LEU A 438 2.73 -10.99 26.84
C LEU A 438 1.24 -11.23 27.12
N ALA A 439 0.42 -11.22 26.08
CA ALA A 439 -1.02 -11.42 26.20
C ALA A 439 -1.40 -12.88 26.44
N LYS A 440 -0.44 -13.82 26.32
CA LYS A 440 -0.66 -15.29 26.40
C LYS A 440 -1.76 -15.78 25.46
N GLN A 441 -1.91 -15.13 24.30
CA GLN A 441 -2.95 -15.41 23.33
C GLN A 441 -2.37 -16.14 22.12
N THR A 442 -3.06 -17.20 21.69
CA THR A 442 -2.88 -17.79 20.36
C THR A 442 -4.12 -17.49 19.51
N TRP A 443 -3.92 -17.14 18.24
CA TRP A 443 -5.00 -16.82 17.32
C TRP A 443 -4.80 -17.45 15.94
N LEU A 444 -5.88 -17.52 15.18
CA LEU A 444 -5.93 -18.13 13.85
C LEU A 444 -6.83 -17.29 12.94
N ASP A 445 -6.26 -16.80 11.84
CA ASP A 445 -6.89 -15.94 10.86
C ASP A 445 -7.03 -16.69 9.52
N PRO A 446 -8.15 -17.39 9.26
CA PRO A 446 -8.40 -18.02 7.96
C PRO A 446 -8.79 -17.00 6.89
N ARG A 447 -8.38 -17.25 5.65
CA ARG A 447 -8.64 -16.38 4.49
C ARG A 447 -8.90 -17.21 3.24
N VAL A 448 -9.81 -16.73 2.39
CA VAL A 448 -10.12 -17.35 1.10
C VAL A 448 -10.34 -16.28 0.05
N SER A 449 -9.93 -16.56 -1.18
CA SER A 449 -10.16 -15.66 -2.31
C SER A 449 -10.38 -16.45 -3.59
N ILE A 450 -11.25 -15.94 -4.45
CA ILE A 450 -11.54 -16.47 -5.78
C ILE A 450 -11.49 -15.32 -6.78
N ALA A 451 -10.89 -15.55 -7.94
CA ALA A 451 -10.93 -14.58 -9.03
C ALA A 451 -11.20 -15.26 -10.37
N PHE A 452 -12.10 -14.64 -11.14
CA PHE A 452 -12.53 -15.08 -12.45
C PHE A 452 -12.31 -13.96 -13.48
N LYS A 453 -11.68 -14.28 -14.62
CA LYS A 453 -11.45 -13.36 -15.74
C LYS A 453 -12.36 -13.71 -16.91
N PHE A 454 -13.14 -12.73 -17.35
CA PHE A 454 -14.01 -12.79 -18.52
C PHE A 454 -13.23 -12.57 -19.82
N ASP A 455 -13.81 -12.98 -20.95
CA ASP A 455 -13.22 -12.83 -22.29
C ASP A 455 -12.99 -11.38 -22.73
N HIS A 456 -13.74 -10.43 -22.17
CA HIS A 456 -13.60 -9.00 -22.46
C HIS A 456 -12.56 -8.30 -21.57
N ASP A 457 -11.60 -9.04 -20.99
CA ASP A 457 -10.56 -8.56 -20.06
C ASP A 457 -11.07 -8.06 -18.70
N GLY A 458 -12.37 -8.19 -18.43
CA GLY A 458 -12.92 -7.91 -17.10
C GLY A 458 -12.57 -9.03 -16.14
N GLN A 459 -12.52 -8.71 -14.85
CA GLN A 459 -12.21 -9.64 -13.79
C GLN A 459 -13.16 -9.41 -12.61
N LEU A 460 -13.79 -10.49 -12.14
CA LEU A 460 -14.53 -10.52 -10.88
C LEU A 460 -13.69 -11.22 -9.82
N SER A 461 -13.62 -10.69 -8.61
CA SER A 461 -12.94 -11.32 -7.48
C SER A 461 -13.77 -11.20 -6.20
N LEU A 462 -13.75 -12.26 -5.39
CA LEU A 462 -14.39 -12.30 -4.08
C LEU A 462 -13.32 -12.72 -3.06
N ALA A 463 -13.23 -12.02 -1.94
CA ALA A 463 -12.35 -12.36 -0.83
C ALA A 463 -13.12 -12.32 0.49
N ALA A 464 -12.82 -13.27 1.37
CA ALA A 464 -13.33 -13.31 2.72
C ALA A 464 -12.23 -13.77 3.68
N GLY A 465 -12.23 -13.27 4.92
CA GLY A 465 -11.28 -13.72 5.93
C GLY A 465 -11.32 -12.94 7.22
N GLN A 466 -10.63 -13.46 8.22
CA GLN A 466 -10.46 -12.83 9.52
C GLN A 466 -9.11 -12.12 9.62
N PHE A 467 -9.10 -10.99 10.34
CA PHE A 467 -7.93 -10.14 10.54
C PHE A 467 -7.84 -9.74 12.00
N SER A 468 -6.67 -9.98 12.59
CA SER A 468 -6.40 -9.69 14.00
C SER A 468 -5.34 -8.60 14.16
N GLN A 469 -5.52 -7.76 15.17
CA GLN A 469 -4.58 -6.70 15.55
C GLN A 469 -4.50 -6.53 17.06
N MET A 470 -3.28 -6.43 17.60
CA MET A 470 -3.05 -6.07 19.00
C MET A 470 -3.45 -4.62 19.25
N PRO A 471 -4.01 -4.31 20.44
CA PRO A 471 -4.29 -2.93 20.83
C PRO A 471 -3.06 -2.02 20.78
N VAL A 472 -3.31 -0.71 20.70
CA VAL A 472 -2.26 0.31 20.69
C VAL A 472 -1.44 0.31 22.00
N GLU A 473 -0.17 0.68 21.89
CA GLU A 473 0.82 0.51 22.95
C GLU A 473 0.48 1.28 24.22
N GLN A 474 -0.18 2.44 24.10
CA GLN A 474 -0.61 3.28 25.24
C GLN A 474 -1.66 2.60 26.14
N LEU A 475 -2.44 1.65 25.60
CA LEU A 475 -3.40 0.87 26.39
C LEU A 475 -2.75 -0.41 26.92
N ARG A 476 -1.87 -1.03 26.13
CA ARG A 476 -1.20 -2.29 26.51
C ARG A 476 -0.22 -2.13 27.65
N ILE A 477 0.38 -0.95 27.80
CA ILE A 477 1.26 -0.67 28.94
C ILE A 477 0.49 -0.53 30.26
N LEU A 478 -0.81 -0.21 30.18
CA LEU A 478 -1.72 -0.13 31.33
C LEU A 478 -2.31 -1.49 31.67
N ASP A 479 -2.72 -2.24 30.65
CA ASP A 479 -3.23 -3.60 30.79
C ASP A 479 -2.55 -4.53 29.77
N GLN A 480 -1.61 -5.33 30.28
CA GLN A 480 -0.83 -6.28 29.48
C GLN A 480 -1.61 -7.54 29.12
N SER A 481 -2.81 -7.74 29.68
CA SER A 481 -3.68 -8.90 29.41
C SER A 481 -4.57 -8.72 28.18
N LEU A 482 -4.58 -7.52 27.58
CA LEU A 482 -5.41 -7.20 26.43
C LEU A 482 -5.09 -8.09 25.22
N HIS A 483 -6.14 -8.67 24.64
CA HIS A 483 -6.05 -9.56 23.49
C HIS A 483 -6.25 -8.83 22.16
N ASN A 484 -5.98 -9.51 21.05
CA ASN A 484 -6.28 -9.04 19.71
C ASN A 484 -7.75 -8.60 19.57
N THR A 485 -7.91 -7.42 19.00
CA THR A 485 -9.13 -6.96 18.33
C THR A 485 -9.27 -7.67 16.97
N ILE A 486 -10.49 -7.83 16.46
CA ILE A 486 -10.76 -8.67 15.28
C ILE A 486 -11.66 -7.92 14.30
N ALA A 487 -11.40 -8.09 13.00
CA ALA A 487 -12.28 -7.71 11.91
C ALA A 487 -12.46 -8.87 10.91
N ASP A 488 -13.70 -9.27 10.63
CA ASP A 488 -14.02 -10.17 9.53
C ASP A 488 -14.34 -9.36 8.28
N HIS A 489 -13.72 -9.69 7.14
CA HIS A 489 -13.94 -9.00 5.87
C HIS A 489 -14.67 -9.89 4.86
N LEU A 490 -15.57 -9.28 4.09
CA LEU A 490 -16.15 -9.82 2.86
C LEU A 490 -16.08 -8.74 1.77
N ILE A 491 -15.48 -9.07 0.64
CA ILE A 491 -15.18 -8.12 -0.43
C ILE A 491 -15.52 -8.72 -1.78
N LEU A 492 -16.30 -8.00 -2.58
CA LEU A 492 -16.59 -8.31 -3.97
C LEU A 492 -16.07 -7.19 -4.86
N ASN A 493 -15.15 -7.50 -5.78
CA ASN A 493 -14.51 -6.54 -6.64
C ASN A 493 -14.68 -6.90 -8.12
N TYR A 494 -15.04 -5.92 -8.94
CA TYR A 494 -14.97 -5.98 -10.39
C TYR A 494 -13.87 -5.02 -10.89
N PHE A 495 -12.97 -5.53 -11.73
CA PHE A 495 -11.87 -4.78 -12.32
C PHE A 495 -11.85 -4.98 -13.84
N LEU A 496 -11.74 -3.90 -14.59
CA LEU A 496 -11.57 -3.94 -16.04
C LEU A 496 -10.50 -2.92 -16.41
N SER A 497 -9.51 -3.35 -17.18
CA SER A 497 -8.61 -2.40 -17.83
C SER A 497 -8.39 -2.75 -19.28
N LYS A 498 -8.77 -1.83 -20.16
CA LYS A 498 -8.73 -2.03 -21.59
C LYS A 498 -8.53 -0.70 -22.29
N ASN A 499 -7.62 -0.67 -23.27
CA ASN A 499 -7.38 0.50 -24.11
C ASN A 499 -7.04 1.79 -23.33
N GLY A 500 -6.24 1.71 -22.26
CA GLY A 500 -5.87 2.89 -21.45
C GLY A 500 -6.99 3.44 -20.58
N ARG A 501 -8.05 2.65 -20.35
CA ARG A 501 -9.13 2.95 -19.41
C ARG A 501 -9.19 1.86 -18.35
N THR A 502 -9.35 2.25 -17.10
CA THR A 502 -9.44 1.34 -15.97
C THR A 502 -10.70 1.65 -15.17
N VAL A 503 -11.54 0.64 -14.96
CA VAL A 503 -12.73 0.68 -14.11
C VAL A 503 -12.50 -0.30 -12.97
N ARG A 504 -12.77 0.15 -11.75
CA ARG A 504 -12.81 -0.71 -10.55
C ARG A 504 -14.07 -0.37 -9.78
N ALA A 505 -14.86 -1.38 -9.45
CA ALA A 505 -16.03 -1.26 -8.60
C ALA A 505 -15.94 -2.32 -7.50
N GLU A 506 -16.08 -1.94 -6.24
CA GLU A 506 -15.95 -2.86 -5.12
C GLU A 506 -17.08 -2.65 -4.12
N ALA A 507 -17.66 -3.74 -3.62
CA ALA A 507 -18.54 -3.75 -2.45
C ALA A 507 -17.84 -4.46 -1.31
N PHE A 508 -18.01 -3.96 -0.09
CA PHE A 508 -17.34 -4.51 1.09
C PHE A 508 -18.27 -4.54 2.30
N TYR A 509 -17.98 -5.49 3.19
CA TYR A 509 -18.54 -5.59 4.53
C TYR A 509 -17.42 -5.97 5.51
N LYS A 510 -17.37 -5.29 6.63
CA LYS A 510 -16.44 -5.51 7.75
C LYS A 510 -17.24 -5.64 9.03
N ASP A 511 -16.94 -6.66 9.81
CA ASP A 511 -17.56 -6.93 11.12
C ASP A 511 -16.49 -6.88 12.20
N TYR A 512 -16.56 -5.88 13.07
CA TYR A 512 -15.58 -5.60 14.12
C TYR A 512 -16.02 -6.22 15.44
N LYS A 513 -15.10 -6.92 16.11
CA LYS A 513 -15.34 -7.62 17.37
C LYS A 513 -14.22 -7.36 18.34
N LYS A 514 -14.54 -7.42 19.63
CA LYS A 514 -13.57 -7.29 20.72
C LYS A 514 -12.77 -5.98 20.62
N LEU A 515 -13.43 -4.89 20.20
CA LEU A 515 -12.85 -3.55 20.25
C LEU A 515 -12.69 -3.14 21.71
N LEU A 516 -11.72 -2.27 21.98
CA LEU A 516 -11.52 -1.75 23.33
C LEU A 516 -12.49 -0.62 23.64
N THR A 517 -12.98 -0.59 24.87
CA THR A 517 -13.72 0.52 25.47
C THR A 517 -13.04 0.93 26.77
N TYR A 518 -13.07 2.21 27.11
CA TYR A 518 -12.43 2.74 28.32
C TYR A 518 -13.07 4.07 28.74
N GLU A 519 -12.94 4.43 29.99
CA GLU A 519 -13.26 5.77 30.49
C GLU A 519 -12.02 6.66 30.38
N VAL A 520 -12.21 7.96 30.10
CA VAL A 520 -11.10 8.92 29.99
C VAL A 520 -11.11 9.81 31.21
N ALA A 521 -10.03 9.78 32.00
CA ALA A 521 -9.93 10.53 33.25
C ALA A 521 -9.99 12.04 33.02
N GLN A 522 -9.28 12.55 32.01
CA GLN A 522 -9.39 13.92 31.50
C GLN A 522 -9.05 13.95 30.01
N LEU A 523 -9.96 14.49 29.21
CA LEU A 523 -9.66 14.95 27.86
C LEU A 523 -9.13 16.37 28.02
N PHE A 524 -7.85 16.60 27.74
CA PHE A 524 -7.28 17.80 27.09
C PHE A 524 -5.92 18.24 27.63
N PRO A 525 -4.99 18.63 26.74
CA PRO A 525 -5.02 18.51 25.26
C PRO A 525 -4.67 17.10 24.75
N MET A 526 -4.24 16.22 25.65
CA MET A 526 -4.03 14.78 25.45
C MET A 526 -4.77 14.03 26.57
N PRO A 527 -5.31 12.82 26.33
CA PRO A 527 -5.82 11.98 27.40
C PRO A 527 -4.70 11.72 28.41
N ILE A 528 -4.90 12.12 29.66
CA ILE A 528 -3.87 11.96 30.71
C ILE A 528 -3.97 10.60 31.43
N GLY A 529 -5.00 9.83 31.11
CA GLY A 529 -5.22 8.49 31.68
C GLY A 529 -6.42 7.79 31.04
N PHE A 530 -6.35 6.46 31.05
CA PHE A 530 -7.42 5.57 30.63
C PHE A 530 -7.79 4.69 31.83
N ASP A 531 -9.07 4.69 32.17
CA ASP A 531 -9.63 3.89 33.27
C ASP A 531 -10.63 2.87 32.70
N ASN A 532 -10.92 1.83 33.49
CA ASN A 532 -11.95 0.84 33.17
C ASN A 532 -11.80 0.25 31.74
N ILE A 533 -10.56 -0.12 31.36
CA ILE A 533 -10.29 -0.70 30.04
C ILE A 533 -10.98 -2.06 29.94
N GLN A 534 -11.85 -2.20 28.94
CA GLN A 534 -12.60 -3.41 28.64
C GLN A 534 -12.47 -3.77 27.17
N GLN A 535 -12.75 -5.03 26.84
CA GLN A 535 -12.68 -5.55 25.47
C GLN A 535 -14.03 -6.11 25.01
N ASN A 536 -15.08 -5.29 25.10
CA ASN A 536 -16.46 -5.65 24.77
C ASN A 536 -17.06 -4.78 23.65
N GLY A 537 -16.24 -3.97 22.98
CA GLY A 537 -16.68 -3.16 21.85
C GLY A 537 -16.89 -4.00 20.59
N GLU A 538 -17.75 -3.50 19.71
CA GLU A 538 -18.15 -4.16 18.47
C GLU A 538 -18.53 -3.11 17.42
N GLY A 539 -18.68 -3.54 16.18
CA GLY A 539 -19.31 -2.70 15.17
C GLY A 539 -19.16 -3.21 13.75
N TYR A 540 -19.43 -2.36 12.77
CA TYR A 540 -19.35 -2.74 11.37
C TYR A 540 -18.87 -1.58 10.49
N ALA A 541 -18.38 -1.91 9.30
CA ALA A 541 -18.22 -0.97 8.20
C ALA A 541 -18.63 -1.63 6.89
N ARG A 542 -19.55 -1.02 6.14
CA ARG A 542 -20.06 -1.58 4.89
C ARG A 542 -20.23 -0.50 3.84
N GLY A 543 -20.14 -0.88 2.57
CA GLY A 543 -20.20 0.12 1.53
C GLY A 543 -19.74 -0.34 0.17
N TRP A 544 -19.49 0.64 -0.69
CA TRP A 544 -19.00 0.40 -2.04
C TRP A 544 -18.15 1.56 -2.54
N ASP A 545 -17.27 1.21 -3.47
CA ASP A 545 -16.24 2.07 -4.03
C ASP A 545 -16.28 1.98 -5.55
N ILE A 546 -16.10 3.12 -6.24
CA ILE A 546 -15.92 3.19 -7.69
C ILE A 546 -14.66 3.99 -8.00
N PHE A 547 -13.86 3.49 -8.93
CA PHE A 547 -12.72 4.17 -9.52
C PHE A 547 -12.79 4.04 -11.04
N TYR A 548 -12.62 5.18 -11.71
CA TYR A 548 -12.49 5.26 -13.16
C TYR A 548 -11.26 6.07 -13.52
N ARG A 549 -10.38 5.54 -14.36
CA ARG A 549 -9.22 6.25 -14.91
C ARG A 549 -9.24 6.18 -16.42
N ASP A 550 -8.90 7.29 -17.06
CA ASP A 550 -8.85 7.43 -18.50
C ASP A 550 -7.58 8.17 -18.93
N GLN A 551 -6.81 7.51 -19.80
CA GLN A 551 -5.55 8.01 -20.35
C GLN A 551 -5.61 8.18 -21.88
N LYS A 552 -6.80 8.02 -22.48
CA LYS A 552 -6.95 7.90 -23.93
C LYS A 552 -7.95 8.88 -24.52
N SER A 553 -9.03 9.21 -23.81
CA SER A 553 -10.11 10.04 -24.38
C SER A 553 -9.65 11.46 -24.74
N PHE A 554 -8.65 11.99 -24.03
CA PHE A 554 -8.05 13.29 -24.33
C PHE A 554 -6.54 13.16 -24.48
N LYS A 555 -5.99 13.66 -25.59
CA LYS A 555 -4.56 13.59 -25.88
C LYS A 555 -3.76 14.31 -24.78
N ASN A 556 -2.70 13.65 -24.30
CA ASN A 556 -1.82 14.14 -23.25
C ASN A 556 -2.53 14.40 -21.90
N THR A 557 -3.71 13.82 -21.68
CA THR A 557 -4.45 13.92 -20.41
C THR A 557 -4.57 12.54 -19.76
N ASP A 558 -4.31 12.50 -18.47
CA ASP A 558 -4.56 11.37 -17.58
C ASP A 558 -5.46 11.88 -16.46
N PHE A 559 -6.65 11.30 -16.34
CA PHE A 559 -7.55 11.68 -15.25
C PHE A 559 -8.18 10.45 -14.61
N TRP A 560 -8.53 10.59 -13.34
CA TRP A 560 -9.36 9.61 -12.65
C TRP A 560 -10.35 10.25 -11.71
N VAL A 561 -11.41 9.50 -11.45
CA VAL A 561 -12.52 9.86 -10.58
C VAL A 561 -12.73 8.71 -9.60
N THR A 562 -12.87 9.06 -8.33
CA THR A 562 -13.11 8.12 -7.24
C THR A 562 -14.32 8.54 -6.43
N TYR A 563 -15.07 7.55 -5.98
CA TYR A 563 -16.18 7.74 -5.08
C TYR A 563 -16.31 6.54 -4.15
N SER A 564 -16.64 6.81 -2.89
CA SER A 564 -16.78 5.85 -1.82
C SER A 564 -18.00 6.18 -0.98
N PHE A 565 -18.84 5.17 -0.79
CA PHE A 565 -19.89 5.16 0.22
C PHE A 565 -19.47 4.23 1.35
N VAL A 566 -19.42 4.73 2.59
CA VAL A 566 -18.95 4.00 3.77
C VAL A 566 -19.93 4.23 4.94
N ASP A 567 -20.73 3.22 5.26
CA ASP A 567 -21.57 3.21 6.47
C ASP A 567 -20.81 2.46 7.57
N SER A 568 -20.30 3.19 8.57
CA SER A 568 -19.51 2.65 9.68
C SER A 568 -20.09 3.09 11.02
N GLN A 569 -20.32 2.14 11.91
CA GLN A 569 -20.73 2.38 13.30
C GLN A 569 -19.98 1.44 14.23
N ARG A 570 -19.52 1.94 15.39
CA ARG A 570 -18.74 1.16 16.37
C ARG A 570 -18.99 1.65 17.78
N LYS A 571 -18.99 0.71 18.73
CA LYS A 571 -18.82 0.95 20.16
C LYS A 571 -17.36 0.67 20.49
N PHE A 572 -16.60 1.72 20.80
CA PHE A 572 -15.16 1.66 21.00
C PHE A 572 -14.68 2.88 21.80
N ALA A 573 -13.45 2.85 22.30
CA ALA A 573 -12.88 3.93 23.09
C ALA A 573 -13.82 4.36 24.22
N HIS A 574 -14.09 5.65 24.37
CA HIS A 574 -14.97 6.20 25.41
C HIS A 574 -16.46 6.18 25.05
N PHE A 575 -16.83 5.63 23.88
CA PHE A 575 -18.22 5.58 23.45
C PHE A 575 -18.95 4.44 24.15
N THR A 576 -20.09 4.77 24.77
CA THR A 576 -20.97 3.82 25.47
C THR A 576 -21.98 3.19 24.53
N GLU A 577 -22.28 3.85 23.41
CA GLU A 577 -23.17 3.40 22.34
C GLU A 577 -22.46 3.21 20.99
N MET A 578 -23.19 2.67 20.01
CA MET A 578 -22.70 2.52 18.64
C MET A 578 -22.73 3.87 17.92
N VAL A 579 -21.55 4.42 17.62
CA VAL A 579 -21.42 5.74 17.00
C VAL A 579 -20.73 5.67 15.64
N GLN A 580 -21.04 6.62 14.75
CA GLN A 580 -20.24 6.82 13.53
C GLN A 580 -18.92 7.51 13.92
N PRO A 581 -17.75 6.88 13.70
CA PRO A 581 -16.47 7.47 14.08
C PRO A 581 -16.21 8.82 13.39
N GLY A 582 -15.61 9.77 14.11
CA GLY A 582 -15.40 11.14 13.62
C GLY A 582 -14.41 11.28 12.46
N PHE A 583 -13.74 10.19 12.09
CA PHE A 583 -12.83 10.08 10.94
C PHE A 583 -13.44 9.34 9.73
N ALA A 584 -14.71 8.92 9.84
CA ALA A 584 -15.40 8.06 8.87
C ALA A 584 -16.60 8.76 8.21
N PRO A 585 -16.39 9.73 7.29
CA PRO A 585 -17.48 10.33 6.52
C PRO A 585 -18.18 9.29 5.65
N ARG A 586 -19.48 9.45 5.40
CA ARG A 586 -20.26 8.44 4.66
C ARG A 586 -20.04 8.52 3.16
N HIS A 587 -19.85 9.72 2.64
CA HIS A 587 -19.61 9.96 1.22
C HIS A 587 -18.26 10.64 1.08
N ASN A 588 -17.34 10.00 0.35
CA ASN A 588 -16.05 10.59 0.00
C ASN A 588 -15.80 10.42 -1.49
N GLY A 589 -15.13 11.38 -2.12
CA GLY A 589 -14.76 11.28 -3.53
C GLY A 589 -13.63 12.21 -3.90
N SER A 590 -12.98 11.90 -5.01
CA SER A 590 -11.97 12.79 -5.59
C SER A 590 -11.95 12.72 -7.11
N VAL A 591 -11.46 13.79 -7.72
CA VAL A 591 -11.16 13.89 -9.14
C VAL A 591 -9.74 14.36 -9.27
N VAL A 592 -8.92 13.68 -10.05
CA VAL A 592 -7.57 14.13 -10.39
C VAL A 592 -7.44 14.20 -11.89
N VAL A 593 -6.90 15.30 -12.38
CA VAL A 593 -6.64 15.56 -13.80
C VAL A 593 -5.21 16.01 -13.96
N LYS A 594 -4.47 15.37 -14.85
CA LYS A 594 -3.12 15.77 -15.25
C LYS A 594 -3.07 15.96 -16.75
N HIS A 595 -2.56 17.09 -17.20
CA HIS A 595 -2.48 17.41 -18.62
C HIS A 595 -1.09 17.93 -18.98
N PHE A 596 -0.45 17.31 -19.98
CA PHE A 596 0.87 17.69 -20.44
C PHE A 596 0.79 18.57 -21.70
N ILE A 597 1.26 19.81 -21.58
CA ILE A 597 1.32 20.79 -22.65
C ILE A 597 2.72 20.74 -23.27
N GLN A 598 2.87 19.97 -24.37
CA GLN A 598 4.16 19.73 -25.03
C GLN A 598 4.94 21.01 -25.40
N PRO A 599 4.33 22.05 -26.02
CA PRO A 599 5.05 23.27 -26.38
C PRO A 599 5.63 24.03 -25.17
N LEU A 600 4.97 23.93 -24.01
CA LEU A 600 5.39 24.58 -22.76
C LEU A 600 6.26 23.67 -21.88
N ARG A 601 6.49 22.41 -22.29
CA ARG A 601 7.14 21.38 -21.47
C ARG A 601 6.59 21.36 -20.03
N SER A 602 5.28 21.51 -19.91
CA SER A 602 4.61 21.77 -18.64
C SER A 602 3.50 20.77 -18.41
N GLN A 603 3.50 20.13 -17.24
CA GLN A 603 2.38 19.35 -16.75
C GLN A 603 1.55 20.20 -15.80
N LEU A 604 0.28 20.41 -16.14
CA LEU A 604 -0.71 20.99 -15.22
C LEU A 604 -1.44 19.86 -14.52
N GLY A 605 -1.71 20.04 -13.23
CA GLY A 605 -2.43 19.10 -12.40
C GLY A 605 -3.55 19.82 -11.63
N VAL A 606 -4.71 19.18 -11.56
CA VAL A 606 -5.82 19.57 -10.69
C VAL A 606 -6.22 18.35 -9.89
N SER A 607 -6.45 18.52 -8.59
CA SER A 607 -7.14 17.52 -7.78
C SER A 607 -8.22 18.17 -6.93
N PHE A 608 -9.40 17.59 -6.93
CA PHE A 608 -10.52 18.02 -6.12
C PHE A 608 -10.99 16.86 -5.24
N SER A 609 -10.98 17.05 -3.92
CA SER A 609 -11.45 16.07 -2.94
C SER A 609 -12.67 16.63 -2.18
N ILE A 610 -13.66 15.78 -1.93
CA ILE A 610 -14.90 16.16 -1.24
C ILE A 610 -15.39 15.05 -0.32
N ASN A 611 -15.94 15.43 0.84
CA ASN A 611 -16.76 14.54 1.65
C ASN A 611 -17.97 15.26 2.27
N ASP A 612 -18.87 14.48 2.85
CA ASP A 612 -20.13 14.94 3.43
C ASP A 612 -20.04 15.47 4.87
N GLY A 613 -18.83 15.69 5.39
CA GLY A 613 -18.55 16.21 6.73
C GLY A 613 -18.26 15.11 7.75
N TYR A 614 -17.66 15.51 8.87
CA TYR A 614 -17.22 14.64 9.96
C TYR A 614 -18.20 14.67 11.12
N THR A 615 -18.53 13.51 11.67
CA THR A 615 -19.30 13.44 12.92
C THR A 615 -18.41 13.84 14.09
N TYR A 616 -18.98 14.51 15.09
CA TYR A 616 -18.26 14.89 16.29
C TYR A 616 -19.22 14.96 17.48
N ASP A 617 -18.64 14.84 18.67
CA ASP A 617 -19.38 14.93 19.91
C ASP A 617 -19.62 16.40 20.28
N ASN A 618 -20.88 16.78 20.49
CA ASN A 618 -21.25 18.09 20.99
C ASN A 618 -21.96 17.92 22.34
N PRO A 619 -21.28 18.21 23.46
CA PRO A 619 -21.84 17.97 24.80
C PRO A 619 -23.01 18.90 25.14
N ASN A 620 -23.29 19.92 24.30
CA ASN A 620 -24.47 20.76 24.43
C ASN A 620 -25.76 20.11 23.86
N LEU A 621 -25.64 18.93 23.25
CA LEU A 621 -26.75 18.15 22.71
C LEU A 621 -26.75 16.74 23.33
N PRO A 622 -27.92 16.08 23.44
CA PRO A 622 -28.01 14.73 23.98
C PRO A 622 -27.39 13.69 23.03
N GLY A 623 -26.85 12.60 23.60
CA GLY A 623 -26.25 11.47 22.88
C GLY A 623 -24.80 11.70 22.48
N GLN A 624 -24.13 10.67 21.95
CA GLN A 624 -22.74 10.74 21.51
C GLN A 624 -22.63 10.92 19.99
N MET A 625 -21.60 11.64 19.53
CA MET A 625 -21.37 11.89 18.09
C MET A 625 -22.59 12.50 17.38
N ASN A 626 -23.30 13.36 18.11
CA ASN A 626 -24.63 13.86 17.79
C ASN A 626 -24.64 15.02 16.77
N SER A 627 -23.48 15.47 16.30
CA SER A 627 -23.32 16.61 15.41
C SER A 627 -22.43 16.28 14.21
N LYS A 628 -22.54 17.07 13.13
CA LYS A 628 -21.76 16.87 11.90
C LYS A 628 -21.22 18.19 11.36
N THR A 629 -19.96 18.19 10.91
CA THR A 629 -19.35 19.37 10.30
C THR A 629 -19.92 19.63 8.89
N LYS A 630 -19.63 20.81 8.34
CA LYS A 630 -19.91 21.09 6.93
C LYS A 630 -19.05 20.19 6.03
N SER A 631 -19.49 19.99 4.79
CA SER A 631 -18.73 19.27 3.76
C SER A 631 -17.28 19.76 3.67
N PHE A 632 -16.34 18.83 3.79
CA PHE A 632 -14.93 19.04 3.46
C PHE A 632 -14.78 19.18 1.95
N GLN A 633 -14.03 20.18 1.51
CA GLN A 633 -13.66 20.33 0.11
C GLN A 633 -12.25 20.86 0.00
N ASP A 634 -11.45 20.25 -0.86
CA ASP A 634 -10.10 20.67 -1.18
C ASP A 634 -9.95 20.72 -2.70
N LEU A 635 -9.64 21.91 -3.24
CA LEU A 635 -9.22 22.08 -4.62
C LEU A 635 -7.73 22.40 -4.62
N SER A 636 -6.91 21.46 -5.07
CA SER A 636 -5.46 21.59 -5.17
C SER A 636 -5.02 21.72 -6.63
N LEU A 637 -4.05 22.60 -6.88
CA LEU A 637 -3.47 22.84 -8.20
C LEU A 637 -1.97 22.54 -8.17
N GLY A 638 -1.46 21.99 -9.27
CA GLY A 638 -0.05 21.70 -9.46
C GLY A 638 0.44 22.07 -10.86
N TRP A 639 1.69 22.49 -10.94
CA TRP A 639 2.38 22.78 -12.19
C TRP A 639 3.81 22.27 -12.11
N SER A 640 4.16 21.32 -12.97
CA SER A 640 5.53 20.83 -13.13
C SER A 640 6.06 21.29 -14.48
N TYR A 641 7.06 22.16 -14.46
CA TYR A 641 7.77 22.64 -15.64
C TYR A 641 9.10 21.90 -15.81
N LEU A 642 9.34 21.38 -17.02
CA LEU A 642 10.56 20.66 -17.40
C LEU A 642 11.36 21.49 -18.42
N PRO A 643 12.05 22.57 -17.99
CA PRO A 643 12.86 23.40 -18.88
C PRO A 643 13.93 22.58 -19.62
N LYS A 644 14.54 21.63 -18.90
CA LYS A 644 15.54 20.68 -19.40
C LYS A 644 15.21 19.29 -18.86
N PRO A 645 15.65 18.21 -19.52
CA PRO A 645 15.40 16.85 -19.04
C PRO A 645 15.81 16.64 -17.59
N ASN A 646 16.93 17.24 -17.15
CA ASN A 646 17.51 17.06 -15.83
C ASN A 646 17.14 18.15 -14.79
N LEU A 647 16.20 19.04 -15.11
CA LEU A 647 15.76 20.11 -14.22
C LEU A 647 14.24 20.16 -14.20
N ILE A 648 13.65 19.95 -13.02
CA ILE A 648 12.21 20.03 -12.78
C ILE A 648 11.94 21.18 -11.82
N ILE A 649 11.01 22.06 -12.21
CA ILE A 649 10.46 23.09 -11.33
C ILE A 649 9.02 22.70 -11.05
N HIS A 650 8.67 22.50 -9.79
CA HIS A 650 7.34 22.12 -9.37
C HIS A 650 6.76 23.19 -8.45
N LEU A 651 5.59 23.70 -8.82
CA LEU A 651 4.79 24.59 -7.99
C LEU A 651 3.47 23.89 -7.69
N ALA A 652 3.03 23.92 -6.44
CA ALA A 652 1.72 23.41 -6.09
C ALA A 652 1.09 24.22 -4.95
N CYS A 653 -0.24 24.24 -4.94
CA CYS A 653 -1.04 24.94 -3.95
C CYS A 653 -2.19 24.03 -3.55
N SER A 654 -2.25 23.65 -2.27
CA SER A 654 -3.40 22.95 -1.72
C SER A 654 -4.50 23.91 -1.31
N ASN A 655 -5.75 23.45 -1.37
CA ASN A 655 -6.94 24.23 -1.03
C ASN A 655 -6.89 25.68 -1.57
N VAL A 656 -6.74 25.84 -2.90
CA VAL A 656 -6.55 27.14 -3.56
C VAL A 656 -7.68 28.13 -3.27
N LEU A 657 -8.90 27.61 -3.04
CA LEU A 657 -10.07 28.40 -2.66
C LEU A 657 -10.02 28.89 -1.20
N GLY A 658 -9.10 28.38 -0.37
CA GLY A 658 -8.92 28.75 1.02
C GLY A 658 -10.12 28.40 1.90
N ARG A 659 -10.80 27.29 1.62
CA ARG A 659 -11.97 26.86 2.40
C ARG A 659 -11.55 26.50 3.82
N ASP A 660 -12.26 27.03 4.82
CA ASP A 660 -12.05 26.63 6.22
C ASP A 660 -12.66 25.24 6.46
N ASN A 661 -11.84 24.20 6.30
CA ASN A 661 -12.24 22.82 6.52
C ASN A 661 -12.16 22.49 8.03
N ILE A 662 -13.32 22.17 8.62
CA ILE A 662 -13.46 21.84 10.04
C ILE A 662 -13.66 20.33 10.20
N PHE A 663 -12.86 19.70 11.05
CA PHE A 663 -12.86 18.25 11.31
C PHE A 663 -13.63 17.86 12.57
N GLY A 664 -14.03 18.83 13.38
CA GLY A 664 -14.78 18.64 14.62
C GLY A 664 -14.63 19.87 15.51
N TYR A 665 -15.06 19.74 16.76
CA TYR A 665 -14.92 20.78 17.77
C TYR A 665 -14.34 20.18 19.05
N GLN A 666 -13.51 20.97 19.71
CA GLN A 666 -12.92 20.69 21.00
C GLN A 666 -13.67 21.51 22.05
N TYR A 667 -14.37 20.85 22.96
CA TYR A 667 -15.22 21.52 23.95
C TYR A 667 -14.56 21.69 25.31
N ALA A 668 -15.00 22.68 26.08
CA ALA A 668 -14.60 22.87 27.48
C ALA A 668 -15.13 21.72 28.33
N ASN A 669 -14.42 21.40 29.42
CA ASN A 669 -14.86 20.37 30.38
C ASN A 669 -15.95 20.87 31.35
N VAL A 670 -16.18 22.19 31.38
CA VAL A 670 -17.19 22.85 32.21
C VAL A 670 -18.01 23.82 31.37
N THR A 671 -19.25 24.05 31.78
CA THR A 671 -20.13 25.03 31.14
C THR A 671 -19.76 26.45 31.57
N ASN A 672 -19.93 27.41 30.67
CA ASN A 672 -19.91 28.83 31.01
C ASN A 672 -21.15 29.24 31.84
N GLU A 673 -21.25 30.52 32.21
CA GLU A 673 -22.37 31.07 32.99
C GLU A 673 -23.76 30.84 32.35
N LYS A 674 -23.82 30.57 31.05
CA LYS A 674 -25.06 30.30 30.31
C LYS A 674 -25.39 28.80 30.21
N GLY A 675 -24.62 27.94 30.88
CA GLY A 675 -24.80 26.49 30.81
C GLY A 675 -24.32 25.86 29.50
N VAL A 676 -23.44 26.53 28.74
CA VAL A 676 -22.94 26.07 27.45
C VAL A 676 -21.48 25.67 27.57
N PHE A 677 -21.13 24.48 27.09
CA PHE A 677 -19.74 24.07 26.87
C PHE A 677 -19.19 24.81 25.65
N GLU A 678 -18.22 25.68 25.86
CA GLU A 678 -17.59 26.45 24.78
C GLU A 678 -16.70 25.56 23.93
N GLY A 679 -16.66 25.80 22.61
CA GLY A 679 -16.00 24.91 21.66
C GLY A 679 -15.07 25.63 20.69
N ASN A 680 -13.85 25.10 20.54
CA ASN A 680 -12.88 25.53 19.54
C ASN A 680 -12.92 24.61 18.31
N PRO A 681 -13.01 25.14 17.07
CA PRO A 681 -13.02 24.32 15.87
C PRO A 681 -11.66 23.67 15.60
N ILE A 682 -11.67 22.39 15.26
CA ILE A 682 -10.49 21.64 14.81
C ILE A 682 -10.28 21.90 13.32
N ARG A 683 -9.14 22.49 12.96
CA ARG A 683 -8.84 23.00 11.61
C ARG A 683 -7.46 22.56 11.13
N LEU A 684 -7.19 22.78 9.84
CA LEU A 684 -5.83 22.71 9.28
C LEU A 684 -4.94 23.84 9.83
N GLN A 685 -3.63 23.60 9.82
CA GLN A 685 -2.59 24.56 10.21
C GLN A 685 -2.68 25.91 9.48
N ALA A 686 -3.13 25.89 8.21
CA ALA A 686 -3.38 27.08 7.41
C ALA A 686 -4.49 26.77 6.39
N PRO A 687 -5.22 27.79 5.89
CA PRO A 687 -6.25 27.58 4.88
C PRO A 687 -5.72 27.01 3.55
N ARG A 688 -4.43 27.18 3.25
CA ARG A 688 -3.78 26.70 2.02
C ARG A 688 -2.32 26.37 2.28
N PHE A 689 -1.75 25.45 1.50
CA PHE A 689 -0.32 25.16 1.51
C PHE A 689 0.34 25.43 0.15
N LEU A 690 1.36 26.29 0.12
CA LEU A 690 2.13 26.59 -1.10
C LEU A 690 3.48 25.87 -1.07
N PHE A 691 3.73 25.06 -2.10
CA PHE A 691 4.98 24.33 -2.26
C PHE A 691 5.67 24.76 -3.56
N LEU A 692 6.94 25.14 -3.47
CA LEU A 692 7.82 25.34 -4.61
C LEU A 692 9.03 24.41 -4.44
N GLY A 693 9.31 23.59 -5.44
CA GLY A 693 10.47 22.71 -5.49
C GLY A 693 11.24 22.86 -6.79
N ILE A 694 12.57 22.87 -6.71
CA ILE A 694 13.49 22.81 -7.83
C ILE A 694 14.34 21.57 -7.64
N PHE A 695 14.23 20.64 -8.59
CA PHE A 695 14.91 19.35 -8.57
C PHE A 695 15.89 19.29 -9.73
N LEU A 696 17.18 19.16 -9.42
CA LEU A 696 18.26 19.10 -10.40
C LEU A 696 18.95 17.75 -10.30
N THR A 697 18.99 17.02 -11.42
CA THR A 697 19.74 15.78 -11.55
C THR A 697 21.06 16.03 -12.27
N LEU A 698 22.14 15.55 -11.67
CA LEU A 698 23.51 15.59 -12.17
C LEU A 698 23.95 14.17 -12.52
N SER A 699 24.01 13.88 -13.81
CA SER A 699 24.49 12.59 -14.33
C SER A 699 25.32 12.78 -15.60
N LYS A 700 26.12 11.77 -15.96
CA LYS A 700 26.82 11.72 -17.25
C LYS A 700 25.82 11.72 -18.42
N ASP A 701 24.66 11.10 -18.22
CA ASP A 701 23.55 11.20 -19.14
C ASP A 701 22.75 12.49 -18.88
N LYS A 702 22.84 13.44 -19.80
CA LYS A 702 22.16 14.74 -19.74
C LYS A 702 20.63 14.65 -19.89
N THR A 703 20.11 13.47 -20.24
CA THR A 703 18.66 13.20 -20.33
C THR A 703 18.08 12.62 -19.04
N ALA A 704 18.93 12.31 -18.04
CA ALA A 704 18.51 11.72 -16.77
C ALA A 704 17.76 12.72 -15.88
N ASN A 705 16.74 12.23 -15.15
CA ASN A 705 16.11 12.93 -14.04
C ASN A 705 15.73 11.99 -12.90
N ASN A 706 15.31 12.59 -11.78
CA ASN A 706 14.88 11.91 -10.56
C ASN A 706 13.61 11.06 -10.70
N LEU A 707 12.79 11.28 -11.74
CA LEU A 707 11.61 10.46 -12.03
C LEU A 707 11.94 9.23 -12.88
N ASN A 708 13.12 9.13 -13.51
CA ASN A 708 13.48 7.99 -14.35
C ASN A 708 13.56 6.64 -13.60
N ASN A 709 13.49 6.65 -12.26
CA ASN A 709 13.48 5.47 -11.41
C ASN A 709 12.06 5.11 -10.90
N LEU A 710 11.01 5.82 -11.34
CA LEU A 710 9.60 5.73 -10.91
C LEU A 710 8.62 5.32 -12.03
#